data_AF-A0A5M9MS75-F1
#
_entry.id   AF-A0A5M9MS75-F1
#
_cell.length_a   1.000
_cell.length_b   1.000
_cell.length_c   1.000
_cell.angle_alpha   90.00
_cell.angle_beta   90.00
_cell.angle_gamma   90.00
#
_symmetry.space_group_name_H-M   'P 1'
#
loop_
_entity.id
_entity.type
_entity.pdbx_description
1 polymer ?
#
loop_
_entity_poly.entity_id
_entity_poly.type
_entity_poly.pdbx_seq_one_letter_code
_entity_poly.pdbx_strand_id
1 'polypeptide(L)'
;MAYHLSQHQQVCWSATVQQSKLTSICTAAEEDKIRDKVTYQKLDAATPQPGIDHDGQHMTFYPMLSERGFVIRLQQFHEVLVKVIVNIVDRWWDDTVSDFPSRMPLQSESEGILKSRKGIPALRNQLSHPFNAIVYSAYKHQIMGGLLRRPVILEPAGDSDVLVDGLLSHFDLCLPIHIVRGRDSLDRGDFALLVEQKTGWRPKMVSVSELQLRPDPSSKTGFALYCSSRSPGSEIKDQPERVYQTAMVFPDEYSSLSTDMLRRGGGIVPTILPGSQDLKKLLRVLRDERGIMKNGFVCKAARSSRGNGHLLGSEISKQEWESVLLGMQDARIRIDATSYVLQPYVQQPKFDIVVDRGQTVCDSQMVGSYFAPSGRYAGLAPWRTGNGKICNVYGAGCVIVASVTTIQEDSMHPIQICPSASKKSQGLISPDNTSLRDRKQAEETYLSVIFQYTSGLAHLPYELRYMSPNPILVSRSFLAELERFHHALSKALNNIVARWFSDREAGFPTRMPLERHEEELLQWVSQQSENNVMHPYAGHQGNWRPELLLPADGEEAFKMCEINARYPFNCIELTALFYQALDSPGMKPPSLDLPADPKRLFDAIFKMFNPSLPIHFLQSRNFIESRKNVMAAFFSFAERRTGRRPRVVSPEQLRLVPDSSSRTARVIPTIIPGSKELHELLRKTCHEGTVSKTKIILKPIRASRGAGIRFGDEMSSLEWEDILTDLQDPDIHIHPGSERTPYVIQPVVTQAEEELFLDEEMGTQRCHRVGAYHAVNGEFVGLGAWRVVVSSQRTCNMATGRAWKLGSMVVQK
;
A
#
# COMPACT_ATOMS: atom_id res chain seq x y z
N MET A 1 25.19 -0.95 -26.39
CA MET A 1 23.75 -0.75 -26.65
C MET A 1 23.31 0.52 -25.94
N ALA A 2 22.50 1.35 -26.58
CA ALA A 2 22.01 2.59 -25.97
C ALA A 2 20.90 2.28 -24.96
N TYR A 3 21.00 2.83 -23.74
CA TYR A 3 19.82 2.99 -22.89
C TYR A 3 18.93 4.06 -23.54
N HIS A 4 17.66 3.75 -23.79
CA HIS A 4 16.70 4.78 -24.18
C HIS A 4 16.59 5.83 -23.05
N LEU A 5 16.81 7.10 -23.39
CA LEU A 5 16.70 8.21 -22.47
C LEU A 5 15.29 8.24 -21.85
N SER A 6 15.22 8.11 -20.54
CA SER A 6 14.00 7.79 -19.81
C SER A 6 13.13 9.03 -19.55
N GLN A 7 12.41 9.47 -20.59
CA GLN A 7 11.10 10.17 -20.58
C GLN A 7 10.87 11.40 -19.68
N HIS A 8 11.86 11.92 -18.96
CA HIS A 8 11.72 13.17 -18.22
C HIS A 8 11.72 14.36 -19.19
N GLN A 9 10.61 15.11 -19.22
CA GLN A 9 10.43 16.29 -20.07
C GLN A 9 9.53 17.32 -19.37
N GLN A 10 9.74 18.61 -19.64
CA GLN A 10 8.74 19.61 -19.29
C GLN A 10 7.53 19.52 -20.23
N VAL A 11 6.33 19.65 -19.67
CA VAL A 11 5.07 19.58 -20.41
C VAL A 11 4.32 20.91 -20.34
N CYS A 12 3.65 21.27 -21.42
CA CYS A 12 2.62 22.32 -21.39
C CYS A 12 1.31 21.66 -20.94
N TRP A 13 0.79 22.06 -19.79
CA TRP A 13 -0.29 21.33 -19.13
C TRP A 13 -1.65 21.65 -19.74
N SER A 14 -1.92 22.91 -20.11
CA SER A 14 -3.20 23.25 -20.77
C SER A 14 -3.31 22.64 -22.17
N ALA A 15 -2.25 22.65 -22.96
CA ALA A 15 -2.19 21.94 -24.24
C ALA A 15 -2.39 20.42 -24.06
N THR A 16 -1.76 19.83 -23.03
CA THR A 16 -1.89 18.40 -22.74
C THR A 16 -3.32 18.00 -22.35
N VAL A 17 -3.98 18.81 -21.53
CA VAL A 17 -5.39 18.60 -21.12
C VAL A 17 -6.35 18.87 -22.27
N GLN A 18 -6.15 19.93 -23.06
CA GLN A 18 -7.03 20.29 -24.18
C GLN A 18 -6.97 19.28 -25.33
N GLN A 19 -5.81 18.68 -25.60
CA GLN A 19 -5.60 17.75 -26.71
C GLN A 19 -5.77 16.27 -26.32
N SER A 20 -5.94 15.97 -25.02
CA SER A 20 -5.86 14.60 -24.47
C SER A 20 -4.63 13.84 -25.00
N LYS A 21 -3.46 14.50 -24.98
CA LYS A 21 -2.18 13.95 -25.43
C LYS A 21 -1.02 14.68 -24.76
N LEU A 22 0.00 13.95 -24.31
CA LEU A 22 1.22 14.55 -23.73
C LEU A 22 1.89 15.52 -24.72
N THR A 23 1.96 16.81 -24.35
CA THR A 23 2.54 17.87 -25.18
C THR A 23 3.77 18.47 -24.48
N SER A 24 4.94 18.30 -25.09
CA SER A 24 6.19 18.89 -24.61
C SER A 24 6.14 20.42 -24.68
N ILE A 25 6.72 21.11 -23.70
CA ILE A 25 6.79 22.57 -23.68
C ILE A 25 7.52 23.13 -24.91
N CYS A 26 8.51 22.41 -25.43
CA CYS A 26 9.30 22.79 -26.60
C CYS A 26 8.48 22.80 -27.90
N THR A 27 7.38 22.03 -27.96
CA THR A 27 6.49 21.90 -29.12
C THR A 27 5.13 22.58 -28.93
N ALA A 28 4.84 23.13 -27.75
CA ALA A 28 3.57 23.78 -27.45
C ALA A 28 3.42 25.14 -28.18
N ALA A 29 2.18 25.51 -28.49
CA ALA A 29 1.86 26.83 -29.02
C ALA A 29 2.11 27.93 -27.99
N GLU A 30 2.53 29.13 -28.43
CA GLU A 30 2.77 30.27 -27.53
C GLU A 30 1.51 30.67 -26.73
N GLU A 31 0.33 30.51 -27.33
CA GLU A 31 -0.97 30.78 -26.69
C GLU A 31 -1.19 29.90 -25.45
N ASP A 32 -0.83 28.61 -25.53
CA ASP A 32 -0.95 27.68 -24.40
C ASP A 32 0.13 27.92 -23.34
N LYS A 33 1.34 28.33 -23.72
CA LYS A 33 2.39 28.76 -22.76
C LYS A 33 1.96 29.99 -21.96
N ILE A 34 1.36 30.98 -22.64
CA ILE A 34 0.78 32.17 -22.00
C ILE A 34 -0.37 31.76 -21.06
N ARG A 35 -1.23 30.83 -21.48
CA ARG A 35 -2.34 30.29 -20.68
C ARG A 35 -1.86 29.59 -19.41
N ASP A 36 -0.87 28.69 -19.54
CA ASP A 36 -0.22 27.99 -18.44
C ASP A 36 0.31 28.98 -17.40
N LYS A 37 1.12 29.96 -17.83
CA LYS A 37 1.71 31.00 -16.97
C LYS A 37 0.64 31.83 -16.25
N VAL A 38 -0.29 32.44 -17.00
CA VAL A 38 -1.31 33.33 -16.43
C VAL A 38 -2.23 32.59 -15.45
N THR A 39 -2.50 31.31 -15.69
CA THR A 39 -3.39 30.51 -14.82
C THR A 39 -2.64 30.00 -13.59
N TYR A 40 -1.36 29.59 -13.72
CA TYR A 40 -0.51 29.29 -12.57
C TYR A 40 -0.38 30.50 -11.65
N GLN A 41 -0.02 31.67 -12.18
CA GLN A 41 0.18 32.89 -11.38
C GLN A 41 -1.10 33.31 -10.63
N LYS A 42 -2.28 33.17 -11.26
CA LYS A 42 -3.57 33.42 -10.60
C LYS A 42 -3.87 32.44 -9.47
N LEU A 43 -3.51 31.17 -9.62
CA LEU A 43 -3.77 30.15 -8.61
C LEU A 43 -2.75 30.19 -7.46
N ASP A 44 -1.47 30.41 -7.75
CA ASP A 44 -0.40 30.60 -6.76
C ASP A 44 -0.70 31.80 -5.85
N ALA A 45 -1.13 32.93 -6.42
CA ALA A 45 -1.57 34.11 -5.67
C ALA A 45 -2.91 33.94 -4.92
N ALA A 46 -3.75 32.98 -5.34
CA ALA A 46 -5.01 32.64 -4.66
C ALA A 46 -4.88 31.49 -3.63
N THR A 47 -3.70 30.87 -3.53
CA THR A 47 -3.43 29.76 -2.59
C THR A 47 -2.61 30.31 -1.42
N PRO A 48 -3.15 30.36 -0.18
CA PRO A 48 -2.41 30.85 0.97
C PRO A 48 -1.15 30.00 1.23
N GLN A 49 0.01 30.63 1.09
CA GLN A 49 1.34 30.01 1.22
C GLN A 49 2.14 30.67 2.36
N PRO A 50 1.66 30.56 3.62
CA PRO A 50 2.24 31.25 4.77
C PRO A 50 3.72 30.89 4.98
N GLY A 51 4.56 31.92 5.12
CA GLY A 51 6.00 31.78 5.43
C GLY A 51 6.93 31.58 4.23
N ILE A 52 6.40 31.24 3.05
CA ILE A 52 7.23 31.02 1.86
C ILE A 52 7.80 32.35 1.35
N ASP A 53 9.13 32.45 1.35
CA ASP A 53 9.87 33.50 0.63
C ASP A 53 9.74 33.27 -0.89
N HIS A 54 9.06 34.19 -1.57
CA HIS A 54 8.85 34.18 -3.01
C HIS A 54 10.03 34.81 -3.80
N ASP A 55 10.86 35.65 -3.18
CA ASP A 55 11.93 36.40 -3.86
C ASP A 55 13.23 35.58 -3.97
N GLY A 56 13.41 34.57 -3.10
CA GLY A 56 14.64 33.78 -3.02
C GLY A 56 14.83 32.64 -4.03
N GLN A 57 13.83 32.27 -4.85
CA GLN A 57 13.90 31.09 -5.73
C GLN A 57 13.20 31.27 -7.08
N HIS A 58 13.93 31.04 -8.19
CA HIS A 58 13.31 30.99 -9.52
C HIS A 58 12.49 29.71 -9.68
N MET A 59 11.22 29.83 -10.05
CA MET A 59 10.35 28.70 -10.42
C MET A 59 10.00 28.76 -11.90
N THR A 60 9.68 27.60 -12.48
CA THR A 60 8.99 27.52 -13.78
C THR A 60 7.53 27.12 -13.61
N PHE A 61 6.67 27.66 -14.46
CA PHE A 61 5.24 27.33 -14.53
C PHE A 61 4.98 26.00 -15.29
N TYR A 62 6.00 25.45 -15.95
CA TYR A 62 5.90 24.25 -16.79
C TYR A 62 6.49 23.04 -16.04
N PRO A 63 5.65 22.12 -15.54
CA PRO A 63 6.10 21.04 -14.66
C PRO A 63 6.91 19.98 -15.42
N MET A 64 7.78 19.28 -14.67
CA MET A 64 8.53 18.12 -15.14
C MET A 64 7.65 16.87 -15.05
N LEU A 65 7.38 16.27 -16.20
CA LEU A 65 6.82 14.92 -16.26
C LEU A 65 7.86 13.91 -15.79
N SER A 66 7.51 13.13 -14.78
CA SER A 66 8.23 11.95 -14.34
C SER A 66 7.39 10.72 -14.71
N GLU A 67 7.99 9.73 -15.38
CA GLU A 67 7.30 8.52 -15.89
C GLU A 67 6.67 7.73 -14.72
N ARG A 68 5.39 7.34 -14.80
CA ARG A 68 4.70 6.70 -13.65
C ARG A 68 5.37 5.40 -13.20
N GLY A 69 5.94 4.62 -14.12
CA GLY A 69 6.76 3.45 -13.81
C GLY A 69 8.08 3.82 -13.09
N PHE A 70 8.68 4.98 -13.34
CA PHE A 70 9.82 5.48 -12.55
C PHE A 70 9.38 5.79 -11.11
N VAL A 71 8.22 6.44 -10.94
CA VAL A 71 7.60 6.71 -9.63
C VAL A 71 7.34 5.38 -8.88
N ILE A 72 6.75 4.38 -9.55
CA ILE A 72 6.50 3.05 -8.98
C ILE A 72 7.80 2.32 -8.62
N ARG A 73 8.83 2.35 -9.48
CA ARG A 73 10.15 1.76 -9.19
C ARG A 73 10.81 2.43 -7.98
N LEU A 74 10.65 3.76 -7.85
CA LEU A 74 11.16 4.53 -6.71
C LEU A 74 10.43 4.17 -5.40
N GLN A 75 9.11 4.01 -5.43
CA GLN A 75 8.30 3.57 -4.29
C GLN A 75 8.67 2.14 -3.84
N GLN A 76 8.80 1.19 -4.78
CA GLN A 76 9.24 -0.18 -4.52
C GLN A 76 10.66 -0.22 -3.92
N PHE A 77 11.57 0.59 -4.45
CA PHE A 77 12.91 0.77 -3.89
C PHE A 77 12.87 1.37 -2.48
N HIS A 78 11.99 2.35 -2.24
CA HIS A 78 11.81 2.97 -0.92
C HIS A 78 11.32 1.96 0.13
N GLU A 79 10.35 1.10 -0.20
CA GLU A 79 9.91 0.03 0.72
C GLU A 79 11.04 -0.89 1.17
N VAL A 80 11.99 -1.20 0.28
CA VAL A 80 13.18 -2.01 0.59
C VAL A 80 14.16 -1.18 1.43
N LEU A 81 14.38 0.08 1.08
CA LEU A 81 15.26 1.00 1.79
C LEU A 81 14.81 1.21 3.25
N VAL A 82 13.51 1.38 3.51
CA VAL A 82 12.98 1.50 4.88
C VAL A 82 13.24 0.23 5.69
N LYS A 83 13.01 -0.96 5.11
CA LYS A 83 13.30 -2.25 5.78
C LYS A 83 14.79 -2.40 6.11
N VAL A 84 15.68 -1.92 5.23
CA VAL A 84 17.14 -1.87 5.46
C VAL A 84 17.51 -0.87 6.57
N ILE A 85 16.98 0.35 6.53
CA ILE A 85 17.27 1.39 7.53
C ILE A 85 16.78 0.95 8.92
N VAL A 86 15.55 0.43 9.03
CA VAL A 86 15.00 -0.07 10.30
C VAL A 86 15.87 -1.20 10.85
N ASN A 87 16.30 -2.16 10.03
CA ASN A 87 17.19 -3.23 10.51
C ASN A 87 18.54 -2.71 11.03
N ILE A 88 19.11 -1.67 10.41
CA ILE A 88 20.37 -1.05 10.85
C ILE A 88 20.17 -0.25 12.15
N VAL A 89 19.07 0.51 12.26
CA VAL A 89 18.74 1.29 13.46
C VAL A 89 18.45 0.38 14.66
N ASP A 90 17.63 -0.66 14.47
CA ASP A 90 17.30 -1.64 15.52
C ASP A 90 18.55 -2.46 15.97
N ARG A 91 19.62 -2.53 15.14
CA ARG A 91 20.90 -3.19 15.45
C ARG A 91 22.01 -2.24 15.93
N TRP A 92 21.81 -0.92 15.88
CA TRP A 92 22.90 0.08 15.89
C TRP A 92 23.85 -0.03 17.08
N TRP A 93 23.33 -0.31 18.29
CA TRP A 93 24.11 -0.31 19.52
C TRP A 93 24.64 -1.69 19.95
N ASP A 94 24.10 -2.78 19.40
CA ASP A 94 24.31 -4.14 19.90
C ASP A 94 25.03 -5.07 18.90
N ASP A 95 25.06 -4.71 17.61
CA ASP A 95 25.76 -5.48 16.59
C ASP A 95 27.27 -5.17 16.57
N THR A 96 28.02 -5.92 17.38
CA THR A 96 29.48 -5.87 17.49
C THR A 96 30.23 -6.38 16.25
N VAL A 97 29.54 -7.03 15.29
CA VAL A 97 30.13 -7.51 14.03
C VAL A 97 30.07 -6.41 12.96
N SER A 98 28.92 -5.75 12.85
CA SER A 98 28.76 -4.58 12.01
C SER A 98 29.47 -3.36 12.58
N ASP A 99 29.49 -3.21 13.91
CA ASP A 99 30.08 -2.08 14.64
C ASP A 99 29.72 -0.72 14.00
N PHE A 100 28.40 -0.46 13.95
CA PHE A 100 27.87 0.77 13.38
C PHE A 100 28.41 2.04 14.05
N PRO A 101 28.58 2.14 15.38
CA PRO A 101 29.05 3.37 16.02
C PRO A 101 30.51 3.72 15.68
N SER A 102 31.41 2.76 15.47
CA SER A 102 32.80 3.10 15.06
C SER A 102 32.92 3.51 13.58
N ARG A 103 31.98 3.03 12.74
CA ARG A 103 31.94 3.31 11.29
C ARG A 103 31.07 4.52 10.93
N MET A 104 30.15 4.87 11.82
CA MET A 104 29.27 6.04 11.77
C MET A 104 29.30 6.75 13.14
N PRO A 105 30.45 7.30 13.56
CA PRO A 105 30.56 7.95 14.86
C PRO A 105 29.66 9.18 14.92
N LEU A 106 28.94 9.30 16.02
CA LEU A 106 28.07 10.44 16.34
C LEU A 106 28.86 11.49 17.12
N GLN A 107 28.29 12.68 17.35
CA GLN A 107 28.82 13.55 18.40
C GLN A 107 28.54 12.92 19.78
N SER A 108 29.48 13.02 20.72
CA SER A 108 29.38 12.36 22.04
C SER A 108 28.13 12.75 22.83
N GLU A 109 27.64 13.97 22.62
CA GLU A 109 26.38 14.49 23.17
C GLU A 109 25.17 13.76 22.56
N SER A 110 25.10 13.65 21.23
CA SER A 110 24.07 12.88 20.50
C SER A 110 24.06 11.41 20.95
N GLU A 111 25.24 10.79 21.03
CA GLU A 111 25.42 9.40 21.45
C GLU A 111 24.92 9.15 22.88
N GLY A 112 25.21 10.05 23.82
CA GLY A 112 24.68 9.98 25.18
C GLY A 112 23.15 10.11 25.23
N ILE A 113 22.57 11.03 24.45
CA ILE A 113 21.12 11.23 24.36
C ILE A 113 20.40 10.01 23.75
N LEU A 114 20.99 9.39 22.73
CA LEU A 114 20.42 8.20 22.08
C LEU A 114 20.56 6.95 22.96
N LYS A 115 21.73 6.72 23.59
CA LYS A 115 21.95 5.58 24.50
C LYS A 115 21.06 5.64 25.74
N SER A 116 20.87 6.82 26.34
CA SER A 116 20.00 7.01 27.52
C SER A 116 18.50 6.84 27.26
N ARG A 117 18.09 6.67 25.99
CA ARG A 117 16.68 6.47 25.58
C ARG A 117 16.43 5.12 24.89
N LYS A 118 17.42 4.21 24.92
CA LYS A 118 17.33 2.85 24.35
C LYS A 118 16.12 2.10 24.92
N GLY A 119 15.31 1.50 24.04
CA GLY A 119 14.15 0.68 24.42
C GLY A 119 12.82 1.44 24.59
N ILE A 120 12.77 2.76 24.39
CA ILE A 120 11.52 3.54 24.44
C ILE A 120 10.85 3.59 23.05
N PRO A 121 9.66 3.00 22.82
CA PRO A 121 9.04 2.93 21.48
C PRO A 121 8.74 4.29 20.84
N ALA A 122 8.49 5.33 21.65
CA ALA A 122 8.18 6.69 21.20
C ALA A 122 9.31 7.35 20.36
N LEU A 123 10.53 6.82 20.41
CA LEU A 123 11.69 7.36 19.68
C LEU A 123 11.52 7.31 18.16
N ARG A 124 10.61 6.47 17.63
CA ARG A 124 10.24 6.45 16.20
C ARG A 124 9.48 7.70 15.72
N ASN A 125 8.87 8.48 16.61
CA ASN A 125 8.14 9.71 16.26
C ASN A 125 8.84 11.01 16.73
N GLN A 126 9.56 10.98 17.87
CA GLN A 126 10.11 12.17 18.53
C GLN A 126 11.42 12.74 17.93
N LEU A 127 11.79 12.35 16.71
CA LEU A 127 12.94 12.88 15.97
C LEU A 127 12.54 13.38 14.56
N SER A 128 11.32 13.91 14.44
CA SER A 128 10.81 14.50 13.21
C SER A 128 11.45 15.87 12.93
N HIS A 129 11.96 16.06 11.71
CA HIS A 129 12.32 17.38 11.21
C HIS A 129 11.13 17.95 10.42
N PRO A 130 10.40 18.94 10.93
CA PRO A 130 9.53 19.77 10.11
C PRO A 130 10.41 20.56 9.15
N PHE A 131 10.55 20.05 7.93
CA PHE A 131 11.40 20.63 6.89
C PHE A 131 10.49 21.34 5.89
N ASN A 132 10.59 22.66 5.79
CA ASN A 132 9.66 23.50 5.04
C ASN A 132 9.45 23.05 3.58
N ALA A 133 10.43 22.38 2.97
CA ALA A 133 10.25 21.84 1.61
C ALA A 133 9.12 20.78 1.52
N ILE A 134 8.72 20.11 2.60
CA ILE A 134 7.51 19.26 2.63
C ILE A 134 6.27 20.14 2.46
N VAL A 135 6.13 21.16 3.32
CA VAL A 135 5.01 22.11 3.34
C VAL A 135 4.90 22.86 2.00
N TYR A 136 6.00 23.41 1.51
CA TYR A 136 6.13 24.02 0.19
C TYR A 136 5.73 23.06 -0.95
N SER A 137 6.16 21.80 -0.90
CA SER A 137 5.82 20.83 -1.95
C SER A 137 4.36 20.39 -1.89
N ALA A 138 3.76 20.32 -0.69
CA ALA A 138 2.33 20.10 -0.54
C ALA A 138 1.54 21.25 -1.20
N TYR A 139 1.86 22.51 -0.90
CA TYR A 139 1.25 23.66 -1.58
C TYR A 139 1.48 23.65 -3.10
N LYS A 140 2.67 23.27 -3.60
CA LYS A 140 2.89 23.18 -5.06
C LYS A 140 2.13 22.01 -5.70
N HIS A 141 1.95 20.88 -5.02
CA HIS A 141 1.07 19.79 -5.49
C HIS A 141 -0.41 20.17 -5.43
N GLN A 142 -0.84 20.91 -4.41
CA GLN A 142 -2.19 21.49 -4.30
C GLN A 142 -2.48 22.45 -5.47
N ILE A 143 -1.53 23.33 -5.81
CA ILE A 143 -1.61 24.21 -6.99
C ILE A 143 -1.68 23.38 -8.27
N MET A 144 -0.81 22.37 -8.45
CA MET A 144 -0.87 21.51 -9.64
C MET A 144 -2.19 20.76 -9.76
N GLY A 145 -2.74 20.21 -8.66
CA GLY A 145 -4.08 19.60 -8.65
C GLY A 145 -5.18 20.61 -8.97
N GLY A 146 -5.02 21.86 -8.53
CA GLY A 146 -5.90 22.98 -8.87
C GLY A 146 -5.84 23.44 -10.33
N LEU A 147 -4.74 23.17 -11.06
CA LEU A 147 -4.64 23.35 -12.52
C LEU A 147 -5.18 22.12 -13.27
N LEU A 148 -4.90 20.92 -12.77
CA LEU A 148 -5.24 19.63 -13.37
C LEU A 148 -6.65 19.12 -13.00
N ARG A 149 -7.58 20.02 -12.60
CA ARG A 149 -8.92 19.77 -12.01
C ARG A 149 -9.88 18.83 -12.75
N ARG A 150 -9.53 18.34 -13.93
CA ARG A 150 -10.16 17.20 -14.60
C ARG A 150 -9.04 16.32 -15.14
N PRO A 151 -8.54 15.35 -14.35
CA PRO A 151 -7.36 14.57 -14.72
C PRO A 151 -7.72 13.59 -15.84
N VAL A 152 -7.25 13.86 -17.07
CA VAL A 152 -7.40 12.97 -18.24
C VAL A 152 -6.09 12.27 -18.61
N ILE A 153 -4.93 12.93 -18.46
CA ILE A 153 -3.61 12.31 -18.66
C ILE A 153 -2.57 12.62 -17.57
N LEU A 154 -2.64 13.77 -16.88
CA LEU A 154 -1.64 14.19 -15.88
C LEU A 154 -2.23 14.37 -14.48
N GLU A 155 -1.43 14.05 -13.47
CA GLU A 155 -1.69 14.26 -12.03
C GLU A 155 -0.43 14.79 -11.31
N PRO A 156 -0.55 15.44 -10.14
CA PRO A 156 0.59 15.77 -9.29
C PRO A 156 1.38 14.51 -8.89
N ALA A 157 2.71 14.58 -8.84
CA ALA A 157 3.55 13.42 -8.50
C ALA A 157 3.68 13.13 -6.98
N GLY A 158 2.82 13.75 -6.18
CA GLY A 158 2.68 13.58 -4.73
C GLY A 158 1.38 14.21 -4.25
N ASP A 159 0.86 13.75 -3.11
CA ASP A 159 -0.40 14.24 -2.57
C ASP A 159 -0.17 15.27 -1.46
N SER A 160 -0.94 16.36 -1.47
CA SER A 160 -0.78 17.48 -0.53
C SER A 160 -1.14 17.09 0.91
N ASP A 161 -2.26 16.38 1.10
CA ASP A 161 -2.74 16.02 2.42
C ASP A 161 -1.96 14.83 2.99
N VAL A 162 -1.55 13.85 2.18
CA VAL A 162 -0.61 12.79 2.61
C VAL A 162 0.75 13.37 3.05
N LEU A 163 1.24 14.43 2.40
CA LEU A 163 2.46 15.13 2.82
C LEU A 163 2.28 15.89 4.13
N VAL A 164 1.16 16.61 4.29
CA VAL A 164 0.86 17.42 5.47
C VAL A 164 0.51 16.55 6.67
N ASP A 165 -0.45 15.65 6.54
CA ASP A 165 -0.93 14.81 7.63
C ASP A 165 0.11 13.73 7.98
N GLY A 166 0.91 13.29 7.00
CA GLY A 166 2.12 12.51 7.25
C GLY A 166 3.12 13.26 8.13
N LEU A 167 3.38 14.55 7.86
CA LEU A 167 4.25 15.40 8.70
C LEU A 167 3.64 15.66 10.08
N LEU A 168 2.32 15.86 10.18
CA LEU A 168 1.61 16.05 11.45
C LEU A 168 1.54 14.77 12.28
N SER A 169 1.54 13.58 11.67
CA SER A 169 1.48 12.26 12.36
C SER A 169 2.64 11.98 13.33
N HIS A 170 3.72 12.78 13.23
CA HIS A 170 4.82 12.75 14.18
C HIS A 170 4.46 13.36 15.55
N PHE A 171 3.36 14.11 15.64
CA PHE A 171 2.95 14.85 16.82
C PHE A 171 1.54 14.46 17.30
N ASP A 172 1.33 14.43 18.60
CA ASP A 172 0.00 14.44 19.21
C ASP A 172 -0.51 15.90 19.23
N LEU A 173 -1.46 16.19 18.35
CA LEU A 173 -1.97 17.54 18.12
C LEU A 173 -2.81 18.11 19.29
N CYS A 174 -3.06 17.31 20.33
CA CYS A 174 -3.76 17.75 21.55
C CYS A 174 -2.81 18.33 22.63
N LEU A 175 -1.49 18.35 22.42
CA LEU A 175 -0.50 18.86 23.38
C LEU A 175 0.42 19.93 22.74
N PRO A 176 1.04 20.82 23.54
CA PRO A 176 1.97 21.83 23.02
C PRO A 176 3.18 21.23 22.29
N ILE A 177 3.52 21.80 21.14
CA ILE A 177 4.70 21.45 20.32
C ILE A 177 5.79 22.52 20.50
N HIS A 178 6.98 22.10 20.94
CA HIS A 178 8.15 22.97 21.09
C HIS A 178 9.20 22.70 19.99
N ILE A 179 9.40 23.66 19.09
CA ILE A 179 10.37 23.57 17.99
C ILE A 179 11.72 24.09 18.49
N VAL A 180 12.72 23.20 18.55
CA VAL A 180 14.04 23.54 19.11
C VAL A 180 14.94 24.16 18.05
N ARG A 181 15.26 25.45 18.20
CA ARG A 181 16.26 26.17 17.41
C ARG A 181 17.67 25.79 17.89
N GLY A 182 18.47 25.29 16.95
CA GLY A 182 19.84 24.79 17.17
C GLY A 182 20.90 25.54 16.37
N ARG A 183 21.84 24.81 15.76
CA ARG A 183 22.99 25.37 15.02
C ARG A 183 22.68 25.75 13.55
N ASP A 184 21.42 25.68 13.11
CA ASP A 184 21.01 25.98 11.73
C ASP A 184 20.29 27.33 11.59
N SER A 185 20.30 27.87 10.38
CA SER A 185 19.64 29.14 10.01
C SER A 185 18.33 28.93 9.24
N LEU A 186 17.61 27.82 9.47
CA LEU A 186 16.35 27.54 8.78
C LEU A 186 15.20 28.21 9.51
N ASP A 187 14.49 29.11 8.84
CA ASP A 187 13.17 29.52 9.32
C ASP A 187 12.18 28.36 9.20
N ARG A 188 11.18 28.36 10.10
CA ARG A 188 10.17 27.31 10.30
C ARG A 188 8.77 27.92 10.49
N GLY A 189 8.60 29.20 10.11
CA GLY A 189 7.33 29.92 10.17
C GLY A 189 6.21 29.20 9.44
N ASP A 190 6.49 28.63 8.26
CA ASP A 190 5.54 27.91 7.41
C ASP A 190 4.90 26.73 8.17
N PHE A 191 5.72 25.93 8.85
CA PHE A 191 5.24 24.81 9.66
C PHE A 191 4.49 25.29 10.90
N ALA A 192 4.96 26.35 11.56
CA ALA A 192 4.26 26.91 12.72
C ALA A 192 2.86 27.45 12.36
N LEU A 193 2.74 28.11 11.20
CA LEU A 193 1.48 28.64 10.66
C LEU A 193 0.56 27.51 10.14
N LEU A 194 1.11 26.46 9.52
CA LEU A 194 0.36 25.27 9.12
C LEU A 194 -0.26 24.53 10.33
N VAL A 195 0.51 24.36 11.41
CA VAL A 195 0.01 23.75 12.65
C VAL A 195 -1.04 24.66 13.31
N GLU A 196 -0.80 25.98 13.36
CA GLU A 196 -1.76 26.96 13.87
C GLU A 196 -3.09 26.92 13.09
N GLN A 197 -3.05 26.77 11.76
CA GLN A 197 -4.23 26.61 10.91
C GLN A 197 -4.95 25.25 11.11
N LYS A 198 -4.23 24.13 11.21
CA LYS A 198 -4.83 22.78 11.37
C LYS A 198 -5.27 22.47 12.81
N THR A 199 -4.79 23.19 13.84
CA THR A 199 -5.02 22.85 15.25
C THR A 199 -5.54 23.99 16.14
N GLY A 200 -5.41 25.25 15.72
CA GLY A 200 -5.63 26.42 16.57
C GLY A 200 -4.47 26.74 17.54
N TRP A 201 -3.42 25.90 17.61
CA TRP A 201 -2.28 26.09 18.49
C TRP A 201 -1.02 26.41 17.68
N ARG A 202 -0.35 27.53 17.99
CA ARG A 202 0.94 27.87 17.37
C ARG A 202 2.10 27.21 18.11
N PRO A 203 2.98 26.43 17.43
CA PRO A 203 4.18 25.87 18.05
C PRO A 203 5.12 26.95 18.63
N LYS A 204 5.70 26.67 19.79
CA LYS A 204 6.65 27.58 20.47
C LYS A 204 8.07 27.32 19.98
N MET A 205 8.78 28.38 19.59
CA MET A 205 10.21 28.30 19.29
C MET A 205 11.01 28.36 20.61
N VAL A 206 11.94 27.43 20.82
CA VAL A 206 12.76 27.34 22.04
C VAL A 206 14.23 27.12 21.65
N SER A 207 15.19 27.77 22.31
CA SER A 207 16.62 27.47 22.07
C SER A 207 17.09 26.25 22.86
N VAL A 208 18.14 25.56 22.39
CA VAL A 208 18.77 24.47 23.17
C VAL A 208 19.19 24.94 24.57
N SER A 209 19.62 26.19 24.70
CA SER A 209 20.02 26.84 25.96
C SER A 209 18.89 27.10 26.96
N GLU A 210 17.63 27.05 26.55
CA GLU A 210 16.46 27.26 27.43
C GLU A 210 15.89 25.94 27.98
N LEU A 211 16.35 24.80 27.46
CA LEU A 211 15.94 23.46 27.85
C LEU A 211 16.62 22.99 29.15
N GLN A 212 15.86 22.34 30.03
CA GLN A 212 16.32 21.82 31.30
C GLN A 212 15.73 20.42 31.55
N LEU A 213 16.57 19.43 31.79
CA LEU A 213 16.13 18.12 32.28
C LEU A 213 15.93 18.21 33.80
N ARG A 214 14.74 17.85 34.29
CA ARG A 214 14.37 17.93 35.71
C ARG A 214 13.75 16.62 36.20
N PRO A 215 13.92 16.24 37.49
CA PRO A 215 13.16 15.14 38.07
C PRO A 215 11.66 15.38 37.94
N ASP A 216 10.90 14.36 37.53
CA ASP A 216 9.45 14.40 37.35
C ASP A 216 8.84 13.03 37.70
N PRO A 217 8.12 12.91 38.83
CA PRO A 217 7.46 11.66 39.24
C PRO A 217 6.42 11.12 38.26
N SER A 218 5.90 11.95 37.35
CA SER A 218 4.97 11.52 36.30
C SER A 218 5.68 10.98 35.05
N SER A 219 7.00 11.10 34.97
CA SER A 219 7.79 10.56 33.86
C SER A 219 8.21 9.11 34.12
N LYS A 220 8.03 8.24 33.11
CA LYS A 220 8.45 6.83 33.17
C LYS A 220 9.97 6.64 33.30
N THR A 221 10.77 7.68 33.10
CA THR A 221 12.23 7.69 33.29
C THR A 221 12.66 8.40 34.59
N GLY A 222 11.71 8.88 35.40
CA GLY A 222 11.97 9.72 36.58
C GLY A 222 12.37 11.17 36.27
N PHE A 223 12.56 11.53 34.99
CA PHE A 223 12.93 12.87 34.54
C PHE A 223 12.08 13.32 33.34
N ALA A 224 11.75 14.61 33.27
CA ALA A 224 11.11 15.24 32.12
C ALA A 224 11.88 16.47 31.65
N LEU A 225 11.66 16.85 30.39
CA LEU A 225 12.23 18.03 29.78
C LEU A 225 11.32 19.24 30.02
N TYR A 226 11.92 20.37 30.38
CA TYR A 226 11.25 21.64 30.58
C TYR A 226 11.93 22.73 29.76
N CYS A 227 11.21 23.79 29.40
CA CYS A 227 11.75 25.00 28.80
C CYS A 227 11.54 26.21 29.72
N SER A 228 12.48 27.15 29.67
CA SER A 228 12.38 28.42 30.38
C SER A 228 11.62 29.41 29.51
N SER A 229 10.42 29.86 29.94
CA SER A 229 9.75 30.97 29.27
C SER A 229 10.60 32.24 29.43
N ARG A 230 10.95 32.86 28.30
CA ARG A 230 11.55 34.19 28.21
C ARG A 230 10.73 35.05 27.26
N SER A 231 9.63 35.59 27.79
CA SER A 231 8.93 36.70 27.16
C SER A 231 9.90 37.90 27.06
N PRO A 232 10.27 38.39 25.86
CA PRO A 232 11.26 39.47 25.74
C PRO A 232 10.75 40.75 26.40
N GLY A 233 11.41 41.19 27.48
CA GLY A 233 11.05 42.39 28.25
C GLY A 233 10.32 42.14 29.58
N SER A 234 10.11 40.90 30.02
CA SER A 234 9.60 40.60 31.37
C SER A 234 10.73 40.48 32.40
N GLU A 235 10.59 41.15 33.56
CA GLU A 235 11.45 40.95 34.73
C GLU A 235 10.98 39.81 35.65
N ILE A 236 9.81 39.22 35.38
CA ILE A 236 9.25 38.13 36.18
C ILE A 236 9.92 36.80 35.79
N LYS A 237 10.39 36.04 36.79
CA LYS A 237 10.83 34.65 36.60
C LYS A 237 9.61 33.75 36.40
N ASP A 238 9.24 33.53 35.13
CA ASP A 238 8.21 32.57 34.75
C ASP A 238 8.50 31.16 35.31
N GLN A 239 7.44 30.41 35.61
CA GLN A 239 7.58 28.98 35.92
C GLN A 239 8.02 28.21 34.67
N PRO A 240 8.92 27.21 34.81
CA PRO A 240 9.39 26.42 33.68
C PRO A 240 8.25 25.54 33.12
N GLU A 241 8.02 25.63 31.82
CA GLU A 241 6.98 24.92 31.09
C GLU A 241 7.45 23.51 30.72
N ARG A 242 6.59 22.49 30.83
CA ARG A 242 6.94 21.12 30.47
C ARG A 242 6.92 20.93 28.95
N VAL A 243 8.02 20.42 28.40
CA VAL A 243 8.14 20.04 26.99
C VAL A 243 7.59 18.62 26.83
N TYR A 244 6.33 18.52 26.40
CA TYR A 244 5.68 17.23 26.12
C TYR A 244 6.16 16.62 24.81
N GLN A 245 6.38 17.47 23.80
CA GLN A 245 6.79 17.08 22.46
C GLN A 245 7.76 18.10 21.89
N THR A 246 8.72 17.63 21.10
CA THR A 246 9.69 18.51 20.48
C THR A 246 10.07 18.06 19.07
N ALA A 247 10.12 19.03 18.16
CA ALA A 247 10.80 18.90 16.89
C ALA A 247 12.29 19.24 17.12
N MET A 248 13.17 18.24 16.97
CA MET A 248 14.62 18.37 17.18
C MET A 248 15.40 18.16 15.89
N VAL A 249 16.54 18.83 15.79
CA VAL A 249 17.39 18.87 14.60
C VAL A 249 18.63 18.00 14.82
N PHE A 250 18.60 16.77 14.31
CA PHE A 250 19.77 15.90 14.15
C PHE A 250 19.89 15.34 12.69
N PRO A 251 19.88 16.19 11.64
CA PRO A 251 19.99 15.74 10.24
C PRO A 251 21.41 15.24 9.88
N ASP A 252 22.38 15.41 10.77
CA ASP A 252 23.81 15.28 10.48
C ASP A 252 24.37 13.84 10.59
N GLU A 253 23.58 12.89 11.11
CA GLU A 253 24.11 11.63 11.65
C GLU A 253 23.65 10.33 10.93
N TYR A 254 22.85 10.42 9.86
CA TYR A 254 22.29 9.25 9.13
C TYR A 254 22.68 9.14 7.64
N SER A 255 23.97 9.28 7.31
CA SER A 255 24.43 9.32 5.89
C SER A 255 25.62 8.40 5.54
N SER A 256 25.69 7.20 6.13
CA SER A 256 26.88 6.33 6.03
C SER A 256 26.61 4.80 6.04
N LEU A 257 25.56 4.35 5.33
CA LEU A 257 25.22 2.91 5.16
C LEU A 257 26.40 2.04 4.66
N SER A 258 26.50 0.79 5.14
CA SER A 258 27.65 -0.08 4.91
C SER A 258 27.73 -0.71 3.52
N THR A 259 28.95 -0.87 2.98
CA THR A 259 29.18 -1.25 1.57
C THR A 259 28.49 -2.54 1.13
N ASP A 260 28.40 -3.54 2.01
CA ASP A 260 27.91 -4.88 1.63
C ASP A 260 26.37 -4.99 1.55
N MET A 261 25.63 -4.10 2.24
CA MET A 261 24.18 -4.01 2.06
C MET A 261 23.83 -3.23 0.79
N LEU A 262 24.62 -2.19 0.46
CA LEU A 262 24.41 -1.37 -0.74
C LEU A 262 24.62 -2.14 -2.05
N ARG A 263 25.57 -3.09 -2.08
CA ARG A 263 25.92 -3.89 -3.29
C ARG A 263 24.77 -4.73 -3.88
N ARG A 264 23.65 -4.89 -3.17
CA ARG A 264 22.47 -5.63 -3.66
C ARG A 264 21.31 -4.73 -4.12
N GLY A 265 21.38 -3.42 -3.85
CA GLY A 265 20.34 -2.44 -4.22
C GLY A 265 20.78 -1.58 -5.39
N GLY A 266 20.44 -2.00 -6.62
CA GLY A 266 20.73 -1.26 -7.85
C GLY A 266 19.99 0.08 -7.90
N GLY A 267 20.62 1.13 -7.37
CA GLY A 267 20.06 2.48 -7.25
C GLY A 267 20.79 3.40 -6.27
N ILE A 268 21.54 2.85 -5.30
CA ILE A 268 22.35 3.66 -4.37
C ILE A 268 23.78 3.77 -4.89
N VAL A 269 24.32 5.00 -4.89
CA VAL A 269 25.72 5.26 -5.26
C VAL A 269 26.66 4.63 -4.21
N PRO A 270 27.62 3.76 -4.59
CA PRO A 270 28.57 3.18 -3.64
C PRO A 270 29.33 4.26 -2.88
N THR A 271 29.34 4.16 -1.55
CA THR A 271 29.92 5.18 -0.68
C THR A 271 31.06 4.58 0.14
N ILE A 272 32.24 5.19 0.05
CA ILE A 272 33.44 4.83 0.81
C ILE A 272 33.53 5.78 2.03
N LEU A 273 33.50 5.18 3.22
CA LEU A 273 33.49 5.89 4.50
C LEU A 273 34.91 6.17 5.01
N PRO A 274 35.10 7.22 5.83
CA PRO A 274 36.28 7.39 6.67
C PRO A 274 36.66 6.13 7.45
N GLY A 275 37.97 5.92 7.67
CA GLY A 275 38.54 4.78 8.39
C GLY A 275 38.30 3.38 7.78
N SER A 276 37.45 3.25 6.75
CA SER A 276 36.96 1.98 6.23
C SER A 276 38.04 1.12 5.56
N GLN A 277 37.79 -0.19 5.48
CA GLN A 277 38.70 -1.10 4.76
C GLN A 277 38.74 -0.82 3.26
N ASP A 278 37.66 -0.30 2.66
CA ASP A 278 37.64 0.06 1.25
C ASP A 278 38.44 1.35 0.98
N LEU A 279 38.41 2.33 1.89
CA LEU A 279 39.33 3.48 1.87
C LEU A 279 40.80 3.04 2.04
N LYS A 280 41.08 2.11 2.97
CA LYS A 280 42.43 1.56 3.19
C LYS A 280 42.97 0.80 1.97
N LYS A 281 42.12 0.13 1.18
CA LYS A 281 42.49 -0.43 -0.13
C LYS A 281 42.79 0.67 -1.15
N LEU A 282 41.92 1.68 -1.26
CA LEU A 282 42.07 2.82 -2.16
C LEU A 282 43.40 3.56 -1.93
N LEU A 283 43.74 3.82 -0.67
CA LEU A 283 44.98 4.48 -0.25
C LEU A 283 46.25 3.66 -0.49
N ARG A 284 46.16 2.33 -0.65
CA ARG A 284 47.29 1.50 -1.11
C ARG A 284 47.49 1.68 -2.61
N VAL A 285 46.42 1.55 -3.40
CA VAL A 285 46.48 1.75 -4.86
C VAL A 285 46.97 3.15 -5.25
N LEU A 286 46.65 4.18 -4.45
CA LEU A 286 47.19 5.53 -4.65
C LEU A 286 48.70 5.67 -4.41
N ARG A 287 49.34 4.76 -3.65
CA ARG A 287 50.78 4.75 -3.41
C ARG A 287 51.55 3.98 -4.50
N ASP A 288 50.91 3.02 -5.16
CA ASP A 288 51.52 2.14 -6.17
C ASP A 288 51.55 2.79 -7.58
N GLU A 289 51.73 4.12 -7.64
CA GLU A 289 51.84 5.06 -8.78
C GLU A 289 50.80 5.02 -9.91
N ARG A 290 50.00 3.96 -10.05
CA ARG A 290 48.88 3.87 -11.02
C ARG A 290 47.68 4.66 -10.51
N GLY A 291 47.84 5.99 -10.52
CA GLY A 291 46.93 6.96 -9.94
C GLY A 291 45.47 6.78 -10.36
N ILE A 292 44.61 6.56 -9.36
CA ILE A 292 43.17 6.54 -9.55
C ILE A 292 42.71 7.90 -10.09
N MET A 293 41.91 7.87 -11.14
CA MET A 293 41.35 9.07 -11.78
C MET A 293 40.43 9.82 -10.81
N LYS A 294 40.98 10.79 -10.06
CA LYS A 294 40.22 11.70 -9.17
C LYS A 294 38.99 12.31 -9.85
N ASN A 295 39.08 12.56 -11.15
CA ASN A 295 38.02 13.09 -12.01
C ASN A 295 36.74 12.24 -12.04
N GLY A 296 36.81 10.95 -11.66
CA GLY A 296 35.67 10.03 -11.57
C GLY A 296 34.96 10.01 -10.22
N PHE A 297 35.25 10.95 -9.31
CA PHE A 297 34.78 10.94 -7.92
C PHE A 297 34.32 12.31 -7.40
N VAL A 298 33.53 12.26 -6.32
CA VAL A 298 33.13 13.42 -5.50
C VAL A 298 33.35 13.10 -4.02
N CYS A 299 34.00 14.01 -3.31
CA CYS A 299 34.06 14.02 -1.85
C CYS A 299 32.88 14.85 -1.35
N LYS A 300 31.82 14.20 -0.87
CA LYS A 300 30.67 14.90 -0.28
C LYS A 300 30.99 15.26 1.16
N ALA A 301 30.84 16.53 1.51
CA ALA A 301 30.92 16.98 2.89
C ALA A 301 29.76 16.34 3.68
N ALA A 302 30.07 15.45 4.60
CA ALA A 302 29.13 14.94 5.59
C ALA A 302 28.79 16.07 6.57
N ARG A 303 27.58 16.05 7.16
CA ARG A 303 27.06 17.14 8.00
C ARG A 303 26.91 18.48 7.25
N SER A 304 26.79 18.45 5.92
CA SER A 304 26.57 19.63 5.09
C SER A 304 25.37 19.43 4.16
N SER A 305 24.38 20.30 4.31
CA SER A 305 23.10 20.20 3.59
C SER A 305 23.11 20.96 2.26
N ARG A 306 22.07 20.75 1.44
CA ARG A 306 21.75 21.47 0.19
C ARG A 306 22.84 21.47 -0.90
N GLY A 307 23.91 20.68 -0.74
CA GLY A 307 25.03 20.55 -1.69
C GLY A 307 26.25 21.41 -1.37
N ASN A 308 26.30 22.05 -0.20
CA ASN A 308 27.43 22.88 0.21
C ASN A 308 28.69 22.05 0.55
N GLY A 309 29.87 22.65 0.42
CA GLY A 309 31.17 22.06 0.77
C GLY A 309 31.57 20.79 0.01
N HIS A 310 30.83 20.38 -1.02
CA HIS A 310 31.14 19.18 -1.81
C HIS A 310 32.29 19.46 -2.78
N LEU A 311 33.32 18.61 -2.78
CA LEU A 311 34.50 18.75 -3.66
C LEU A 311 34.42 17.76 -4.82
N LEU A 312 34.36 18.26 -6.05
CA LEU A 312 34.51 17.42 -7.24
C LEU A 312 35.98 17.08 -7.46
N GLY A 313 36.30 15.78 -7.52
CA GLY A 313 37.66 15.31 -7.76
C GLY A 313 38.23 15.74 -9.12
N SER A 314 37.39 16.18 -10.06
CA SER A 314 37.82 16.80 -11.32
C SER A 314 38.32 18.25 -11.16
N GLU A 315 37.89 18.96 -10.12
CA GLU A 315 38.14 20.41 -9.95
C GLU A 315 39.25 20.70 -8.92
N ILE A 316 39.35 19.91 -7.86
CA ILE A 316 40.40 20.06 -6.84
C ILE A 316 41.77 19.58 -7.31
N SER A 317 42.84 20.09 -6.71
CA SER A 317 44.23 19.71 -7.06
C SER A 317 44.57 18.27 -6.64
N LYS A 318 45.65 17.69 -7.18
CA LYS A 318 46.12 16.36 -6.76
C LYS A 318 46.50 16.35 -5.26
N GLN A 319 47.21 17.39 -4.81
CA GLN A 319 47.68 17.52 -3.42
C GLN A 319 46.49 17.66 -2.44
N GLU A 320 45.49 18.44 -2.81
CA GLU A 320 44.26 18.63 -2.04
C GLU A 320 43.42 17.35 -1.97
N TRP A 321 43.26 16.65 -3.09
CA TRP A 321 42.63 15.32 -3.15
C TRP A 321 43.35 14.30 -2.25
N GLU A 322 44.68 14.24 -2.31
CA GLU A 322 45.48 13.36 -1.45
C GLU A 322 45.36 13.75 0.04
N SER A 323 45.37 15.05 0.35
CA SER A 323 45.17 15.57 1.71
C SER A 323 43.80 15.17 2.30
N VAL A 324 42.72 15.33 1.52
CA VAL A 324 41.36 14.93 1.93
C VAL A 324 41.29 13.43 2.19
N LEU A 325 41.82 12.58 1.30
CA LEU A 325 41.79 11.12 1.48
C LEU A 325 42.69 10.63 2.62
N LEU A 326 43.82 11.30 2.87
CA LEU A 326 44.67 11.02 4.04
C LEU A 326 43.99 11.44 5.35
N GLY A 327 43.28 12.56 5.36
CA GLY A 327 42.46 13.02 6.49
C GLY A 327 41.32 12.05 6.83
N MET A 328 40.65 11.51 5.79
CA MET A 328 39.61 10.48 5.94
C MET A 328 40.09 9.16 6.57
N GLN A 329 41.39 8.96 6.85
CA GLN A 329 41.84 7.79 7.61
C GLN A 329 41.37 7.83 9.07
N ASP A 330 41.20 9.02 9.65
CA ASP A 330 40.60 9.21 10.97
C ASP A 330 39.08 9.28 10.82
N ALA A 331 38.36 8.33 11.41
CA ALA A 331 36.90 8.29 11.35
C ALA A 331 36.23 9.29 12.32
N ARG A 332 36.96 9.79 13.33
CA ARG A 332 36.39 10.61 14.40
C ARG A 332 35.92 11.96 13.86
N ILE A 333 34.68 12.33 14.19
CA ILE A 333 34.16 13.67 13.93
C ILE A 333 35.01 14.69 14.68
N ARG A 334 35.38 15.76 13.97
CA ARG A 334 35.99 16.97 14.53
C ARG A 334 35.06 18.16 14.28
N ILE A 335 35.06 19.12 15.21
CA ILE A 335 34.15 20.28 15.18
C ILE A 335 34.72 21.38 14.27
N ASP A 336 36.04 21.47 14.20
CA ASP A 336 36.87 22.42 13.45
C ASP A 336 37.18 21.99 12.01
N ALA A 337 36.82 20.77 11.60
CA ALA A 337 37.15 20.23 10.27
C ALA A 337 35.97 19.55 9.56
N THR A 338 35.83 19.80 8.26
CA THR A 338 34.85 19.15 7.39
C THR A 338 35.15 17.66 7.26
N SER A 339 34.18 16.83 7.62
CA SER A 339 34.23 15.38 7.40
C SER A 339 33.73 15.06 5.99
N TYR A 340 34.38 14.14 5.27
CA TYR A 340 33.99 13.78 3.90
C TYR A 340 33.63 12.30 3.79
N VAL A 341 32.66 11.98 2.93
CA VAL A 341 32.45 10.63 2.39
C VAL A 341 32.74 10.65 0.88
N LEU A 342 33.31 9.56 0.37
CA LEU A 342 33.75 9.47 -1.02
C LEU A 342 32.75 8.66 -1.84
N GLN A 343 32.30 9.21 -2.97
CA GLN A 343 31.41 8.53 -3.93
C GLN A 343 31.98 8.64 -5.36
N PRO A 344 31.76 7.64 -6.23
CA PRO A 344 31.91 7.83 -7.67
C PRO A 344 31.04 9.01 -8.16
N TYR A 345 31.57 9.82 -9.06
CA TYR A 345 30.81 10.90 -9.67
C TYR A 345 29.88 10.32 -10.74
N VAL A 346 28.57 10.41 -10.48
CA VAL A 346 27.54 10.00 -11.44
C VAL A 346 27.40 11.08 -12.50
N GLN A 347 27.70 10.75 -13.75
CA GLN A 347 27.39 11.62 -14.88
C GLN A 347 25.88 11.68 -15.07
N GLN A 348 25.31 12.88 -14.91
CA GLN A 348 23.87 13.12 -15.08
C GLN A 348 23.57 13.49 -16.53
N PRO A 349 22.41 13.07 -17.10
CA PRO A 349 21.93 13.64 -18.35
C PRO A 349 21.67 15.14 -18.18
N LYS A 350 21.81 15.88 -19.27
CA LYS A 350 21.51 17.32 -19.33
C LYS A 350 20.14 17.59 -19.91
N PHE A 351 19.55 18.71 -19.52
CA PHE A 351 18.22 19.15 -19.93
C PHE A 351 18.22 20.64 -20.27
N ASP A 352 17.43 21.02 -21.28
CA ASP A 352 17.09 22.42 -21.53
C ASP A 352 15.78 22.74 -20.82
N ILE A 353 15.83 23.63 -19.82
CA ILE A 353 14.68 23.91 -18.94
C ILE A 353 14.13 25.30 -19.22
N VAL A 354 12.90 25.36 -19.75
CA VAL A 354 12.14 26.59 -19.96
C VAL A 354 11.68 27.12 -18.60
N VAL A 355 12.13 28.32 -18.25
CA VAL A 355 11.79 29.00 -16.99
C VAL A 355 10.62 29.97 -17.22
N ASP A 356 10.76 30.84 -18.21
CA ASP A 356 9.76 31.81 -18.65
C ASP A 356 9.89 32.06 -20.16
N ARG A 357 9.00 32.87 -20.74
CA ARG A 357 8.97 33.21 -22.17
C ARG A 357 10.31 33.80 -22.63
N GLY A 358 11.04 33.03 -23.44
CA GLY A 358 12.37 33.40 -23.96
C GLY A 358 13.54 33.13 -23.01
N GLN A 359 13.29 32.60 -21.80
CA GLN A 359 14.32 32.23 -20.84
C GLN A 359 14.38 30.70 -20.69
N THR A 360 15.35 30.09 -21.37
CA THR A 360 15.69 28.68 -21.22
C THR A 360 17.05 28.55 -20.53
N VAL A 361 17.10 27.76 -19.46
CA VAL A 361 18.33 27.33 -18.79
C VAL A 361 18.81 26.07 -19.50
N CYS A 362 19.59 26.27 -20.56
CA CYS A 362 20.08 25.19 -21.42
C CYS A 362 21.18 24.36 -20.74
N ASP A 363 21.36 23.13 -21.19
CA ASP A 363 22.54 22.29 -20.91
C ASP A 363 22.71 21.97 -19.39
N SER A 364 21.60 22.00 -18.65
CA SER A 364 21.50 22.01 -17.18
C SER A 364 21.44 20.61 -16.56
N GLN A 365 21.87 20.47 -15.30
CA GLN A 365 21.74 19.22 -14.54
C GLN A 365 20.49 19.22 -13.65
N MET A 366 19.93 18.04 -13.35
CA MET A 366 18.70 17.89 -12.56
C MET A 366 18.87 16.95 -11.36
N VAL A 367 18.53 17.42 -10.16
CA VAL A 367 18.52 16.62 -8.92
C VAL A 367 17.10 16.58 -8.35
N GLY A 368 16.46 15.42 -8.51
CA GLY A 368 15.16 15.12 -7.91
C GLY A 368 15.28 14.78 -6.42
N SER A 369 14.14 14.70 -5.74
CA SER A 369 14.01 14.22 -4.36
C SER A 369 12.59 13.66 -4.18
N TYR A 370 12.34 12.92 -3.10
CA TYR A 370 11.01 12.42 -2.75
C TYR A 370 10.84 12.47 -1.22
N PHE A 371 9.60 12.51 -0.74
CA PHE A 371 9.31 12.58 0.68
C PHE A 371 8.79 11.25 1.23
N ALA A 372 9.16 10.99 2.48
CA ALA A 372 8.77 9.78 3.20
C ALA A 372 8.46 10.05 4.70
N PRO A 373 7.47 10.90 5.02
CA PRO A 373 7.04 11.11 6.40
C PRO A 373 6.67 9.78 7.08
N SER A 374 7.06 9.61 8.35
CA SER A 374 6.88 8.36 9.11
C SER A 374 7.35 7.07 8.37
N GLY A 375 8.29 7.18 7.41
CA GLY A 375 8.78 6.05 6.62
C GLY A 375 7.79 5.52 5.56
N ARG A 376 6.78 6.32 5.18
CA ARG A 376 5.83 6.02 4.09
C ARG A 376 6.07 6.96 2.92
N TYR A 377 6.26 6.42 1.70
CA TYR A 377 6.39 7.22 0.48
C TYR A 377 5.15 8.11 0.27
N ALA A 378 5.34 9.43 0.19
CA ALA A 378 4.26 10.41 0.03
C ALA A 378 4.28 11.17 -1.33
N GLY A 379 5.31 10.93 -2.16
CA GLY A 379 5.42 11.54 -3.48
C GLY A 379 6.79 12.13 -3.80
N LEU A 380 6.97 12.54 -5.06
CA LEU A 380 8.12 13.31 -5.51
C LEU A 380 8.08 14.72 -4.93
N ALA A 381 9.25 15.22 -4.54
CA ALA A 381 9.48 16.65 -4.40
C ALA A 381 9.63 17.31 -5.78
N PRO A 382 9.55 18.65 -5.88
CA PRO A 382 10.01 19.40 -7.03
C PRO A 382 11.46 19.04 -7.41
N TRP A 383 11.74 19.00 -8.70
CA TRP A 383 13.10 18.85 -9.22
C TRP A 383 13.86 20.17 -9.06
N ARG A 384 15.15 20.08 -8.72
CA ARG A 384 16.07 21.21 -8.69
C ARG A 384 17.00 21.14 -9.88
N THR A 385 17.21 22.26 -10.57
CA THR A 385 18.08 22.31 -11.75
C THR A 385 18.95 23.56 -11.78
N GLY A 386 20.06 23.50 -12.53
CA GLY A 386 20.98 24.61 -12.73
C GLY A 386 22.22 24.21 -13.54
N ASN A 387 23.04 25.21 -13.89
CA ASN A 387 24.18 25.04 -14.77
C ASN A 387 25.50 24.69 -14.05
N GLY A 388 25.49 24.68 -12.71
CA GLY A 388 26.60 24.19 -11.90
C GLY A 388 26.76 22.66 -11.99
N LYS A 389 27.98 22.15 -11.84
CA LYS A 389 28.24 20.70 -11.79
C LYS A 389 27.70 20.01 -10.52
N ILE A 390 27.23 20.80 -9.55
CA ILE A 390 26.47 20.41 -8.38
C ILE A 390 25.25 21.35 -8.31
N CYS A 391 24.03 20.80 -8.26
CA CYS A 391 22.81 21.60 -8.11
C CYS A 391 22.65 22.07 -6.65
N ASN A 392 23.37 23.14 -6.30
CA ASN A 392 23.32 23.78 -4.98
C ASN A 392 22.18 24.81 -4.91
N VAL A 393 21.34 24.72 -3.87
CA VAL A 393 20.20 25.64 -3.65
C VAL A 393 20.66 27.07 -3.34
N TYR A 394 21.88 27.25 -2.82
CA TYR A 394 22.48 28.57 -2.57
C TYR A 394 23.21 29.17 -3.78
N GLY A 395 23.22 28.49 -4.93
CA GLY A 395 23.80 29.01 -6.16
C GLY A 395 22.80 29.90 -6.91
N ALA A 396 23.24 31.10 -7.30
CA ALA A 396 22.46 31.94 -8.21
C ALA A 396 22.14 31.17 -9.50
N GLY A 397 20.86 31.15 -9.90
CA GLY A 397 20.38 30.38 -11.06
C GLY A 397 19.96 28.94 -10.77
N CYS A 398 19.79 28.53 -9.51
CA CYS A 398 19.00 27.33 -9.20
C CYS A 398 17.52 27.56 -9.53
N VAL A 399 16.92 26.68 -10.34
CA VAL A 399 15.49 26.71 -10.69
C VAL A 399 14.76 25.52 -10.07
N ILE A 400 13.54 25.77 -9.58
CA ILE A 400 12.62 24.76 -9.06
C ILE A 400 11.58 24.41 -10.12
N VAL A 401 11.39 23.11 -10.37
CA VAL A 401 10.44 22.57 -11.36
C VAL A 401 9.46 21.64 -10.66
N ALA A 402 8.17 21.97 -10.67
CA ALA A 402 7.13 21.14 -10.05
C ALA A 402 7.06 19.75 -10.73
N SER A 403 6.70 18.72 -9.96
CA SER A 403 6.72 17.33 -10.42
C SER A 403 5.32 16.81 -10.71
N VAL A 404 5.07 16.38 -11.94
CA VAL A 404 3.83 15.68 -12.36
C VAL A 404 4.15 14.29 -12.87
N THR A 405 3.16 13.41 -12.88
CA THR A 405 3.22 12.08 -13.49
C THR A 405 2.04 11.90 -14.44
N THR A 406 2.14 10.93 -15.35
CA THR A 406 0.94 10.41 -16.02
C THR A 406 0.04 9.76 -14.97
N ILE A 407 -1.27 9.95 -15.13
CA ILE A 407 -2.32 9.31 -14.32
C ILE A 407 -2.17 7.79 -14.36
N GLN A 408 -2.44 7.16 -13.23
CA GLN A 408 -2.65 5.71 -13.17
C GLN A 408 -3.94 5.29 -13.89
N GLU A 409 -3.91 4.20 -14.67
CA GLU A 409 -5.15 3.42 -14.95
C GLU A 409 -5.91 3.09 -13.65
N ASP A 410 -5.16 3.04 -12.55
CA ASP A 410 -5.54 2.73 -11.18
C ASP A 410 -6.14 3.91 -10.38
N SER A 411 -6.20 5.12 -10.94
CA SER A 411 -7.08 6.17 -10.38
C SER A 411 -8.55 5.96 -10.78
N MET A 412 -8.84 4.95 -11.62
CA MET A 412 -10.17 4.39 -11.69
C MET A 412 -10.45 3.57 -10.43
N HIS A 413 -11.13 4.22 -9.47
CA HIS A 413 -12.10 3.49 -8.64
C HIS A 413 -12.93 2.59 -9.57
N PRO A 414 -13.13 1.29 -9.29
CA PRO A 414 -13.66 0.39 -10.31
C PRO A 414 -15.04 0.83 -10.83
N ILE A 415 -15.19 1.19 -12.11
CA ILE A 415 -16.45 1.76 -12.63
C ILE A 415 -17.27 0.72 -13.38
N GLN A 416 -18.61 0.84 -13.37
CA GLN A 416 -19.46 0.01 -14.23
C GLN A 416 -19.50 0.56 -15.66
N ILE A 417 -19.32 -0.32 -16.64
CA ILE A 417 -19.37 0.00 -18.07
C ILE A 417 -20.40 -0.85 -18.80
N CYS A 418 -20.90 -0.35 -19.94
CA CYS A 418 -21.63 -1.17 -20.91
C CYS A 418 -20.66 -1.56 -22.06
N PRO A 419 -20.29 -2.84 -22.22
CA PRO A 419 -19.25 -3.24 -23.17
C PRO A 419 -19.63 -3.00 -24.63
N SER A 420 -20.85 -3.36 -25.04
CA SER A 420 -21.33 -3.15 -26.41
C SER A 420 -21.34 -1.66 -26.80
N ALA A 421 -21.79 -0.79 -25.91
CA ALA A 421 -21.81 0.66 -26.11
C ALA A 421 -20.39 1.24 -26.18
N SER A 422 -19.49 0.78 -25.28
CA SER A 422 -18.09 1.20 -25.26
C SER A 422 -17.33 0.77 -26.52
N LYS A 423 -17.63 -0.44 -27.02
CA LYS A 423 -17.13 -0.95 -28.31
C LYS A 423 -17.62 -0.11 -29.49
N LYS A 424 -18.89 0.29 -29.47
CA LYS A 424 -19.57 1.07 -30.53
C LYS A 424 -19.08 2.53 -30.59
N SER A 425 -18.72 3.13 -29.46
CA SER A 425 -18.23 4.52 -29.37
C SER A 425 -16.71 4.67 -29.42
N GLN A 426 -15.95 3.58 -29.24
CA GLN A 426 -14.50 3.57 -29.02
C GLN A 426 -14.05 4.34 -27.75
N GLY A 427 -14.97 4.60 -26.82
CA GLY A 427 -14.70 5.21 -25.51
C GLY A 427 -15.37 4.42 -24.38
N LEU A 428 -15.14 4.79 -23.12
CA LEU A 428 -15.76 4.12 -21.97
C LEU A 428 -17.15 4.72 -21.69
N ILE A 429 -18.20 3.91 -21.77
CA ILE A 429 -19.60 4.33 -21.65
C ILE A 429 -20.27 3.57 -20.50
N SER A 430 -20.90 4.28 -19.56
CA SER A 430 -21.72 3.67 -18.51
C SER A 430 -23.08 3.19 -19.04
N PRO A 431 -23.74 2.21 -18.39
CA PRO A 431 -25.04 1.71 -18.84
C PRO A 431 -26.13 2.79 -18.91
N ASP A 432 -26.07 3.78 -18.03
CA ASP A 432 -27.06 4.87 -17.95
C ASP A 432 -26.99 5.78 -19.17
N ASN A 433 -25.78 6.03 -19.67
CA ASN A 433 -25.52 6.77 -20.90
C ASN A 433 -25.67 5.91 -22.18
N THR A 434 -26.20 4.69 -22.06
CA THR A 434 -26.44 3.75 -23.17
C THR A 434 -27.92 3.71 -23.54
N SER A 435 -28.24 3.52 -24.83
CA SER A 435 -29.64 3.37 -25.26
C SER A 435 -30.25 2.05 -24.78
N LEU A 436 -31.55 2.04 -24.47
CA LEU A 436 -32.30 0.82 -24.11
C LEU A 436 -32.12 -0.32 -25.13
N ARG A 437 -32.00 0.02 -26.43
CA ARG A 437 -31.74 -0.94 -27.49
C ARG A 437 -30.35 -1.56 -27.39
N ASP A 438 -29.33 -0.74 -27.15
CA ASP A 438 -27.94 -1.22 -27.02
C ASP A 438 -27.73 -2.02 -25.72
N ARG A 439 -28.42 -1.66 -24.63
CA ARG A 439 -28.45 -2.44 -23.38
C ARG A 439 -29.11 -3.80 -23.56
N LYS A 440 -30.32 -3.86 -24.15
CA LYS A 440 -30.98 -5.14 -24.45
C LYS A 440 -30.15 -6.02 -25.39
N GLN A 441 -29.50 -5.44 -26.39
CA GLN A 441 -28.62 -6.21 -27.26
C GLN A 441 -27.40 -6.80 -26.51
N ALA A 442 -26.86 -6.08 -25.52
CA ALA A 442 -25.81 -6.62 -24.64
C ALA A 442 -26.33 -7.75 -23.74
N GLU A 443 -27.51 -7.58 -23.14
CA GLU A 443 -28.17 -8.61 -22.33
C GLU A 443 -28.42 -9.89 -23.14
N GLU A 444 -29.07 -9.78 -24.30
CA GLU A 444 -29.30 -10.91 -25.22
C GLU A 444 -27.98 -11.63 -25.58
N THR A 445 -26.94 -10.87 -25.95
CA THR A 445 -25.62 -11.43 -26.31
C THR A 445 -25.01 -12.19 -25.12
N TYR A 446 -24.96 -11.55 -23.96
CA TYR A 446 -24.35 -12.08 -22.74
C TYR A 446 -25.10 -13.33 -22.22
N LEU A 447 -26.42 -13.28 -22.16
CA LEU A 447 -27.25 -14.40 -21.73
C LEU A 447 -27.22 -15.56 -22.73
N SER A 448 -27.08 -15.31 -24.04
CA SER A 448 -26.97 -16.39 -25.04
C SER A 448 -25.81 -17.36 -24.76
N VAL A 449 -24.65 -16.85 -24.35
CA VAL A 449 -23.48 -17.67 -24.00
C VAL A 449 -23.71 -18.43 -22.70
N ILE A 450 -24.34 -17.80 -21.70
CA ILE A 450 -24.72 -18.46 -20.46
C ILE A 450 -25.68 -19.62 -20.75
N PHE A 451 -26.73 -19.41 -21.55
CA PHE A 451 -27.69 -20.45 -21.93
C PHE A 451 -27.05 -21.62 -22.70
N GLN A 452 -26.17 -21.32 -23.68
CA GLN A 452 -25.42 -22.34 -24.42
C GLN A 452 -24.60 -23.22 -23.48
N TYR A 453 -23.97 -22.62 -22.46
CA TYR A 453 -23.15 -23.38 -21.51
C TYR A 453 -23.98 -24.17 -20.48
N THR A 454 -25.01 -23.55 -19.88
CA THR A 454 -25.86 -24.24 -18.88
C THR A 454 -26.75 -25.29 -19.51
N SER A 455 -26.90 -25.32 -20.84
CA SER A 455 -27.92 -26.11 -21.54
C SER A 455 -29.34 -25.64 -21.20
N GLY A 456 -29.53 -24.32 -21.13
CA GLY A 456 -30.84 -23.67 -20.98
C GLY A 456 -31.23 -23.20 -19.56
N LEU A 457 -32.45 -22.67 -19.46
CA LEU A 457 -33.05 -22.05 -18.26
C LEU A 457 -33.03 -22.95 -17.02
N ALA A 458 -33.32 -24.24 -17.20
CA ALA A 458 -33.51 -25.20 -16.10
C ALA A 458 -32.23 -25.48 -15.28
N HIS A 459 -31.08 -24.93 -15.69
CA HIS A 459 -29.76 -25.23 -15.13
C HIS A 459 -28.97 -24.01 -14.65
N LEU A 460 -29.61 -22.83 -14.59
CA LEU A 460 -29.00 -21.60 -14.09
C LEU A 460 -28.71 -21.67 -12.58
N PRO A 461 -27.60 -21.07 -12.09
CA PRO A 461 -27.25 -21.03 -10.66
C PRO A 461 -28.02 -19.97 -9.86
N TYR A 462 -28.60 -18.97 -10.52
CA TYR A 462 -29.39 -17.86 -9.96
C TYR A 462 -30.44 -17.40 -11.00
N GLU A 463 -31.40 -16.56 -10.59
CA GLU A 463 -32.29 -15.87 -11.55
C GLU A 463 -31.49 -14.94 -12.49
N LEU A 464 -31.94 -14.85 -13.75
CA LEU A 464 -31.26 -14.09 -14.81
C LEU A 464 -31.13 -12.60 -14.50
N ARG A 465 -32.15 -11.98 -13.88
CA ARG A 465 -32.15 -10.55 -13.53
C ARG A 465 -30.95 -10.12 -12.67
N TYR A 466 -30.37 -11.07 -11.94
CA TYR A 466 -29.19 -10.83 -11.10
C TYR A 466 -27.87 -11.17 -11.81
N MET A 467 -27.83 -11.41 -13.13
CA MET A 467 -26.61 -11.65 -13.91
C MET A 467 -26.40 -10.49 -14.88
N SER A 468 -25.72 -9.44 -14.44
CA SER A 468 -25.62 -8.20 -15.22
C SER A 468 -24.63 -8.35 -16.39
N PRO A 469 -24.99 -7.92 -17.62
CA PRO A 469 -24.08 -7.85 -18.76
C PRO A 469 -23.09 -6.68 -18.69
N ASN A 470 -23.23 -5.81 -17.68
CA ASN A 470 -22.46 -4.58 -17.49
C ASN A 470 -21.39 -4.80 -16.39
N PRO A 471 -20.14 -5.12 -16.75
CA PRO A 471 -19.10 -5.46 -15.80
C PRO A 471 -18.51 -4.24 -15.10
N ILE A 472 -17.76 -4.52 -14.03
CA ILE A 472 -16.88 -3.54 -13.39
C ILE A 472 -15.52 -3.51 -14.11
N LEU A 473 -15.17 -2.37 -14.68
CA LEU A 473 -13.82 -2.08 -15.16
C LEU A 473 -12.90 -1.87 -13.95
N VAL A 474 -11.84 -2.68 -13.85
CA VAL A 474 -10.76 -2.51 -12.86
C VAL A 474 -9.47 -2.13 -13.58
N SER A 475 -8.51 -1.59 -12.85
CA SER A 475 -7.18 -1.27 -13.39
C SER A 475 -6.22 -2.46 -13.38
N ARG A 476 -5.08 -2.33 -14.07
CA ARG A 476 -4.05 -3.39 -14.06
C ARG A 476 -3.18 -3.42 -12.80
N SER A 477 -2.92 -2.30 -12.12
CA SER A 477 -2.24 -2.35 -10.81
C SER A 477 -3.14 -2.83 -9.69
N PHE A 478 -4.47 -2.63 -9.75
CA PHE A 478 -5.40 -3.24 -8.79
C PHE A 478 -5.28 -4.77 -8.81
N LEU A 479 -5.24 -5.38 -10.01
CA LEU A 479 -4.98 -6.81 -10.15
C LEU A 479 -3.58 -7.20 -9.64
N ALA A 480 -2.53 -6.46 -10.02
CA ALA A 480 -1.17 -6.76 -9.59
C ALA A 480 -0.94 -6.53 -8.08
N GLU A 481 -1.75 -5.70 -7.43
CA GLU A 481 -1.79 -5.55 -5.97
C GLU A 481 -2.51 -6.70 -5.31
N LEU A 482 -3.65 -7.12 -5.85
CA LEU A 482 -4.42 -8.25 -5.35
C LEU A 482 -3.63 -9.58 -5.47
N GLU A 483 -2.84 -9.74 -6.55
CA GLU A 483 -1.92 -10.85 -6.74
C GLU A 483 -0.71 -10.76 -5.78
N ARG A 484 -0.09 -9.59 -5.60
CA ARG A 484 0.98 -9.38 -4.58
C ARG A 484 0.47 -9.68 -3.16
N PHE A 485 -0.72 -9.20 -2.82
CA PHE A 485 -1.40 -9.48 -1.55
C PHE A 485 -1.67 -10.97 -1.39
N HIS A 486 -2.16 -11.65 -2.44
CA HIS A 486 -2.36 -13.09 -2.40
C HIS A 486 -1.06 -13.86 -2.13
N HIS A 487 0.05 -13.50 -2.78
CA HIS A 487 1.34 -14.12 -2.52
C HIS A 487 1.86 -13.92 -1.09
N ALA A 488 1.51 -12.80 -0.43
CA ALA A 488 1.78 -12.59 0.98
C ALA A 488 0.85 -13.43 1.88
N LEU A 489 -0.46 -13.42 1.60
CA LEU A 489 -1.48 -14.18 2.32
C LEU A 489 -1.24 -15.69 2.26
N SER A 490 -0.93 -16.22 1.07
CA SER A 490 -0.59 -17.64 0.85
C SER A 490 0.61 -18.05 1.70
N LYS A 491 1.69 -17.25 1.72
CA LYS A 491 2.85 -17.49 2.59
C LYS A 491 2.52 -17.44 4.09
N ALA A 492 1.70 -16.47 4.52
CA ALA A 492 1.29 -16.33 5.91
C ALA A 492 0.45 -17.53 6.38
N LEU A 493 -0.57 -17.93 5.61
CA LEU A 493 -1.43 -19.07 5.93
C LEU A 493 -0.67 -20.40 5.88
N ASN A 494 0.23 -20.60 4.91
CA ASN A 494 1.10 -21.77 4.86
C ASN A 494 1.99 -21.86 6.12
N ASN A 495 2.54 -20.73 6.59
CA ASN A 495 3.32 -20.69 7.82
C ASN A 495 2.49 -20.96 9.08
N ILE A 496 1.25 -20.47 9.15
CA ILE A 496 0.35 -20.68 10.30
C ILE A 496 -0.08 -22.14 10.37
N VAL A 497 -0.56 -22.72 9.27
CA VAL A 497 -1.02 -24.12 9.23
C VAL A 497 0.13 -25.10 9.49
N ALA A 498 1.32 -24.85 8.94
CA ALA A 498 2.48 -25.73 9.14
C ALA A 498 3.02 -25.76 10.58
N ARG A 499 2.59 -24.86 11.47
CA ARG A 499 2.97 -24.86 12.90
C ARG A 499 1.78 -24.94 13.85
N TRP A 500 0.59 -25.23 13.34
CA TRP A 500 -0.68 -25.11 14.07
C TRP A 500 -0.66 -25.85 15.41
N PHE A 501 -0.25 -27.12 15.41
CA PHE A 501 -0.20 -27.95 16.62
C PHE A 501 1.12 -27.86 17.40
N SER A 502 2.20 -27.41 16.78
CA SER A 502 3.53 -27.35 17.39
C SER A 502 3.80 -26.03 18.14
N ASP A 503 3.21 -24.92 17.70
CA ASP A 503 3.47 -23.60 18.25
C ASP A 503 2.66 -23.35 19.53
N ARG A 504 3.29 -23.66 20.67
CA ARG A 504 2.70 -23.50 22.01
C ARG A 504 2.62 -22.03 22.47
N GLU A 505 3.40 -21.12 21.89
CA GLU A 505 3.36 -19.69 22.24
C GLU A 505 2.21 -18.99 21.50
N ALA A 506 2.09 -19.25 20.20
CA ALA A 506 0.96 -18.79 19.41
C ALA A 506 -0.34 -19.49 19.85
N GLY A 507 -0.31 -20.78 20.18
CA GLY A 507 -1.45 -21.50 20.72
C GLY A 507 -2.65 -21.54 19.78
N PHE A 508 -2.42 -21.78 18.48
CA PHE A 508 -3.46 -21.69 17.45
C PHE A 508 -4.75 -22.48 17.76
N PRO A 509 -4.70 -23.74 18.26
CA PRO A 509 -5.92 -24.46 18.65
C PRO A 509 -6.68 -23.75 19.76
N THR A 510 -6.03 -23.12 20.74
CA THR A 510 -6.75 -22.36 21.80
C THR A 510 -7.30 -21.01 21.35
N ARG A 511 -7.02 -20.56 20.12
CA ARG A 511 -7.54 -19.31 19.53
C ARG A 511 -8.58 -19.53 18.44
N MET A 512 -8.47 -20.68 17.79
CA MET A 512 -9.47 -21.25 16.90
C MET A 512 -9.54 -22.75 17.22
N PRO A 513 -10.30 -23.15 18.26
CA PRO A 513 -10.51 -24.55 18.61
C PRO A 513 -11.10 -25.37 17.46
N LEU A 514 -11.35 -26.64 17.76
CA LEU A 514 -12.06 -27.59 16.93
C LEU A 514 -12.88 -28.51 17.85
N GLU A 515 -13.95 -29.18 17.41
CA GLU A 515 -14.48 -30.27 18.23
C GLU A 515 -13.36 -31.30 18.42
N ARG A 516 -13.33 -31.95 19.59
CA ARG A 516 -12.25 -32.90 19.92
C ARG A 516 -11.96 -33.92 18.80
N HIS A 517 -13.00 -34.44 18.16
CA HIS A 517 -12.90 -35.42 17.07
C HIS A 517 -12.32 -34.82 15.77
N GLU A 518 -12.48 -33.51 15.57
CA GLU A 518 -11.97 -32.73 14.44
C GLU A 518 -10.50 -32.35 14.68
N GLU A 519 -10.13 -32.00 15.93
CA GLU A 519 -8.73 -31.77 16.31
C GLU A 519 -7.91 -33.05 16.25
N GLU A 520 -8.37 -34.14 16.86
CA GLU A 520 -7.67 -35.43 16.84
C GLU A 520 -7.40 -35.91 15.39
N LEU A 521 -8.33 -35.64 14.46
CA LEU A 521 -8.12 -35.90 13.04
C LEU A 521 -7.12 -34.94 12.38
N LEU A 522 -7.20 -33.62 12.62
CA LEU A 522 -6.25 -32.68 12.02
C LEU A 522 -4.82 -32.85 12.57
N GLN A 523 -4.66 -33.23 13.83
CA GLN A 523 -3.38 -33.67 14.39
C GLN A 523 -2.87 -34.93 13.65
N TRP A 524 -3.72 -35.92 13.41
CA TRP A 524 -3.35 -37.12 12.64
C TRP A 524 -2.97 -36.79 11.19
N VAL A 525 -3.67 -35.86 10.52
CA VAL A 525 -3.33 -35.39 9.17
C VAL A 525 -2.00 -34.63 9.15
N SER A 526 -1.71 -33.81 10.16
CA SER A 526 -0.38 -33.16 10.32
C SER A 526 0.71 -34.22 10.41
N GLN A 527 0.55 -35.18 11.31
CA GLN A 527 1.49 -36.29 11.50
C GLN A 527 1.67 -37.14 10.23
N GLN A 528 0.60 -37.40 9.46
CA GLN A 528 0.72 -38.13 8.19
C GLN A 528 1.41 -37.31 7.11
N SER A 529 1.29 -35.98 7.14
CA SER A 529 2.00 -35.07 6.23
C SER A 529 3.49 -34.99 6.59
N GLU A 530 3.82 -34.90 7.88
CA GLU A 530 5.19 -34.96 8.41
C GLU A 530 5.87 -36.30 8.08
N ASN A 531 5.13 -37.41 8.20
CA ASN A 531 5.58 -38.75 7.81
C ASN A 531 5.61 -38.99 6.28
N ASN A 532 5.29 -37.99 5.45
CA ASN A 532 5.21 -38.08 3.98
C ASN A 532 4.24 -39.18 3.48
N VAL A 533 3.22 -39.53 4.29
CA VAL A 533 2.12 -40.45 3.95
C VAL A 533 0.96 -39.70 3.29
N MET A 534 0.78 -38.42 3.64
CA MET A 534 -0.10 -37.46 2.97
C MET A 534 0.69 -36.30 2.38
N HIS A 535 0.09 -35.58 1.43
CA HIS A 535 0.69 -34.37 0.89
C HIS A 535 0.65 -33.23 1.92
N PRO A 536 1.71 -32.41 2.03
CA PRO A 536 1.71 -31.24 2.89
C PRO A 536 0.70 -30.19 2.40
N TYR A 537 0.13 -29.42 3.32
CA TYR A 537 -0.84 -28.35 3.01
C TYR A 537 -0.33 -27.36 1.95
N ALA A 538 0.96 -27.00 2.02
CA ALA A 538 1.59 -26.14 1.03
C ALA A 538 1.60 -26.80 -0.37
N GLY A 539 0.97 -26.14 -1.35
CA GLY A 539 0.77 -26.66 -2.71
C GLY A 539 -0.50 -27.52 -2.89
N HIS A 540 -1.27 -27.74 -1.82
CA HIS A 540 -2.47 -28.58 -1.81
C HIS A 540 -3.63 -27.92 -1.04
N GLN A 541 -3.62 -26.59 -0.93
CA GLN A 541 -4.57 -25.80 -0.13
C GLN A 541 -6.01 -25.79 -0.68
N GLY A 542 -6.28 -26.49 -1.79
CA GLY A 542 -7.57 -26.52 -2.45
C GLY A 542 -7.88 -25.21 -3.19
N ASN A 543 -9.14 -24.79 -3.17
CA ASN A 543 -9.63 -23.57 -3.80
C ASN A 543 -10.00 -22.55 -2.71
N TRP A 544 -9.49 -21.32 -2.82
CA TRP A 544 -9.87 -20.20 -1.97
C TRP A 544 -10.57 -19.13 -2.80
N ARG A 545 -11.70 -18.63 -2.27
CA ARG A 545 -12.28 -17.34 -2.68
C ARG A 545 -12.20 -16.31 -1.54
N PRO A 546 -11.13 -15.51 -1.46
CA PRO A 546 -11.08 -14.34 -0.60
C PRO A 546 -12.05 -13.25 -1.07
N GLU A 547 -12.69 -12.57 -0.14
CA GLU A 547 -13.75 -11.57 -0.40
C GLU A 547 -13.31 -10.18 0.07
N LEU A 548 -13.43 -9.20 -0.81
CA LEU A 548 -12.86 -7.86 -0.62
C LEU A 548 -13.93 -6.76 -0.64
N LEU A 549 -13.74 -5.77 0.22
CA LEU A 549 -14.53 -4.54 0.33
C LEU A 549 -13.70 -3.37 -0.18
N LEU A 550 -14.36 -2.35 -0.74
CA LEU A 550 -13.72 -1.08 -1.06
C LEU A 550 -14.06 -0.06 0.03
N PRO A 551 -13.07 0.52 0.74
CA PRO A 551 -13.30 1.55 1.75
C PRO A 551 -13.87 2.84 1.15
N ALA A 552 -14.77 3.50 1.88
CA ALA A 552 -15.28 4.83 1.51
C ALA A 552 -14.28 5.97 1.72
N ASP A 553 -13.22 5.73 2.51
CA ASP A 553 -12.15 6.69 2.80
C ASP A 553 -11.11 6.81 1.65
N GLY A 554 -10.98 5.78 0.82
CA GLY A 554 -9.99 5.74 -0.27
C GLY A 554 -8.53 5.53 0.18
N GLU A 555 -8.24 5.39 1.48
CA GLU A 555 -6.87 5.24 2.00
C GLU A 555 -6.22 3.91 1.59
N GLU A 556 -7.02 2.86 1.40
CA GLU A 556 -6.58 1.52 1.03
C GLU A 556 -7.39 1.01 -0.18
N ALA A 557 -6.70 0.45 -1.18
CA ALA A 557 -7.33 -0.01 -2.42
C ALA A 557 -8.40 -1.10 -2.22
N PHE A 558 -8.28 -1.93 -1.17
CA PHE A 558 -9.31 -2.87 -0.73
C PHE A 558 -9.04 -3.38 0.70
N LYS A 559 -10.10 -3.79 1.43
CA LYS A 559 -10.02 -4.47 2.73
C LYS A 559 -10.60 -5.88 2.65
N MET A 560 -9.85 -6.87 3.13
CA MET A 560 -10.24 -8.29 3.12
C MET A 560 -11.24 -8.60 4.25
N CYS A 561 -12.36 -9.27 3.96
CA CYS A 561 -13.43 -9.48 4.94
C CYS A 561 -13.84 -10.94 5.20
N GLU A 562 -13.52 -11.88 4.31
CA GLU A 562 -13.68 -13.34 4.50
C GLU A 562 -12.73 -14.09 3.57
N ILE A 563 -12.30 -15.31 3.94
CA ILE A 563 -11.59 -16.24 3.05
C ILE A 563 -12.40 -17.53 2.96
N ASN A 564 -13.15 -17.71 1.86
CA ASN A 564 -13.92 -18.94 1.63
C ASN A 564 -12.97 -20.04 1.11
N ALA A 565 -12.41 -20.84 2.02
CA ALA A 565 -11.50 -21.96 1.68
C ALA A 565 -12.15 -23.37 1.85
N ARG A 566 -13.42 -23.45 2.26
CA ARG A 566 -14.09 -24.71 2.65
C ARG A 566 -14.68 -25.54 1.50
N TYR A 567 -14.86 -24.98 0.30
CA TYR A 567 -15.47 -25.68 -0.83
C TYR A 567 -14.53 -25.73 -2.04
N PRO A 568 -14.45 -26.85 -2.80
CA PRO A 568 -13.50 -26.99 -3.90
C PRO A 568 -13.81 -26.10 -5.12
N PHE A 569 -15.01 -25.52 -5.21
CA PHE A 569 -15.44 -24.74 -6.38
C PHE A 569 -15.52 -23.23 -6.11
N ASN A 570 -16.09 -22.81 -4.98
CA ASN A 570 -16.30 -21.40 -4.62
C ASN A 570 -16.91 -20.50 -5.72
N CYS A 571 -17.60 -21.05 -6.73
CA CYS A 571 -18.10 -20.31 -7.90
C CYS A 571 -17.02 -19.77 -8.85
N ILE A 572 -15.85 -20.41 -8.90
CA ILE A 572 -14.82 -20.16 -9.93
C ILE A 572 -15.34 -20.48 -11.34
N GLU A 573 -16.16 -21.54 -11.44
CA GLU A 573 -16.84 -21.96 -12.66
C GLU A 573 -17.83 -20.90 -13.15
N LEU A 574 -18.52 -20.19 -12.25
CA LEU A 574 -19.43 -19.10 -12.60
C LEU A 574 -18.68 -17.83 -13.02
N THR A 575 -17.50 -17.58 -12.44
CA THR A 575 -16.64 -16.46 -12.85
C THR A 575 -16.13 -16.66 -14.26
N ALA A 576 -15.68 -17.87 -14.59
CA ALA A 576 -15.25 -18.23 -15.94
C ALA A 576 -16.39 -18.04 -16.98
N LEU A 577 -17.63 -18.33 -16.61
CA LEU A 577 -18.80 -18.11 -17.48
C LEU A 577 -19.07 -16.64 -17.77
N PHE A 578 -19.04 -15.78 -16.75
CA PHE A 578 -19.19 -14.33 -16.95
C PHE A 578 -18.10 -13.79 -17.88
N TYR A 579 -16.85 -14.23 -17.69
CA TYR A 579 -15.73 -13.78 -18.50
C TYR A 579 -15.80 -14.32 -19.93
N GLN A 580 -16.22 -15.58 -20.14
CA GLN A 580 -16.48 -16.13 -21.48
C GLN A 580 -17.61 -15.38 -22.21
N ALA A 581 -18.67 -14.98 -21.50
CA ALA A 581 -19.75 -14.19 -22.08
C ALA A 581 -19.32 -12.75 -22.42
N LEU A 582 -18.42 -12.15 -21.64
CA LEU A 582 -17.80 -10.84 -21.94
C LEU A 582 -16.81 -10.88 -23.11
N ASP A 583 -16.12 -12.00 -23.33
CA ASP A 583 -15.17 -12.17 -24.45
C ASP A 583 -15.85 -12.23 -25.84
N SER A 584 -17.18 -12.42 -25.86
CA SER A 584 -17.99 -12.53 -27.06
C SER A 584 -17.70 -11.43 -28.10
N PRO A 585 -17.67 -11.75 -29.41
CA PRO A 585 -17.43 -10.75 -30.46
C PRO A 585 -18.38 -9.54 -30.45
N GLY A 586 -19.61 -9.69 -29.96
CA GLY A 586 -20.57 -8.59 -29.77
C GLY A 586 -20.35 -7.72 -28.52
N MET A 587 -19.61 -8.22 -27.53
CA MET A 587 -19.42 -7.57 -26.22
C MET A 587 -18.07 -6.86 -26.09
N LYS A 588 -16.94 -7.57 -26.27
CA LYS A 588 -15.60 -7.07 -25.94
C LYS A 588 -15.16 -5.85 -26.78
N PRO A 589 -14.94 -4.66 -26.19
CA PRO A 589 -14.28 -3.55 -26.88
C PRO A 589 -12.83 -3.89 -27.22
N PRO A 590 -12.26 -3.45 -28.36
CA PRO A 590 -10.85 -3.69 -28.68
C PRO A 590 -9.88 -3.17 -27.61
N SER A 591 -10.19 -2.01 -27.02
CA SER A 591 -9.39 -1.36 -25.98
C SER A 591 -9.50 -1.98 -24.59
N LEU A 592 -10.27 -3.06 -24.42
CA LEU A 592 -10.43 -3.75 -23.13
C LEU A 592 -10.12 -5.26 -23.25
N ASP A 593 -9.69 -5.82 -22.12
CA ASP A 593 -9.37 -7.23 -21.97
C ASP A 593 -10.01 -7.82 -20.70
N LEU A 594 -9.92 -9.13 -20.52
CA LEU A 594 -10.39 -9.82 -19.32
C LEU A 594 -9.32 -9.79 -18.21
N PRO A 595 -9.72 -9.70 -16.92
CA PRO A 595 -8.78 -9.77 -15.80
C PRO A 595 -8.25 -11.20 -15.55
N ALA A 596 -8.87 -12.22 -16.15
CA ALA A 596 -8.40 -13.59 -16.17
C ALA A 596 -8.96 -14.35 -17.37
N ASP A 597 -8.18 -15.31 -17.89
CA ASP A 597 -8.62 -16.23 -18.94
C ASP A 597 -9.68 -17.22 -18.39
N PRO A 598 -10.88 -17.32 -19.01
CA PRO A 598 -11.91 -18.29 -18.65
C PRO A 598 -11.38 -19.74 -18.65
N LYS A 599 -10.49 -20.09 -19.57
CA LYS A 599 -9.91 -21.42 -19.68
C LYS A 599 -8.93 -21.70 -18.53
N ARG A 600 -8.07 -20.74 -18.14
CA ARG A 600 -7.22 -20.80 -16.93
C ARG A 600 -8.06 -21.01 -15.67
N LEU A 601 -9.17 -20.29 -15.52
CA LEU A 601 -10.09 -20.47 -14.37
C LEU A 601 -10.65 -21.90 -14.31
N PHE A 602 -11.06 -22.47 -15.45
CA PHE A 602 -11.55 -23.85 -15.52
C PHE A 602 -10.46 -24.93 -15.36
N ASP A 603 -9.32 -24.80 -16.04
CA ASP A 603 -8.20 -25.76 -15.93
C ASP A 603 -7.58 -25.74 -14.52
N ALA A 604 -7.68 -24.63 -13.79
CA ALA A 604 -7.25 -24.56 -12.38
C ALA A 604 -8.03 -25.55 -11.49
N ILE A 605 -9.33 -25.78 -11.73
CA ILE A 605 -10.12 -26.77 -10.96
C ILE A 605 -9.48 -28.16 -11.05
N PHE A 606 -8.97 -28.53 -12.22
CA PHE A 606 -8.34 -29.85 -12.44
C PHE A 606 -6.94 -29.98 -11.85
N LYS A 607 -6.34 -28.91 -11.30
CA LYS A 607 -5.08 -29.01 -10.53
C LYS A 607 -5.26 -29.68 -9.15
N MET A 608 -6.50 -29.74 -8.62
CA MET A 608 -6.80 -30.36 -7.33
C MET A 608 -7.09 -31.88 -7.42
N PHE A 609 -7.15 -32.44 -8.64
CA PHE A 609 -7.54 -33.83 -8.88
C PHE A 609 -6.58 -34.47 -9.88
N ASN A 610 -6.44 -35.80 -9.86
CA ASN A 610 -5.83 -36.51 -10.98
C ASN A 610 -6.92 -36.78 -12.05
N PRO A 611 -6.91 -36.11 -13.22
CA PRO A 611 -7.96 -36.28 -14.23
C PRO A 611 -7.91 -37.64 -14.94
N SER A 612 -6.87 -38.46 -14.75
CA SER A 612 -6.84 -39.84 -15.27
C SER A 612 -7.61 -40.83 -14.38
N LEU A 613 -8.08 -40.41 -13.20
CA LEU A 613 -8.83 -41.23 -12.25
C LEU A 613 -10.32 -40.80 -12.16
N PRO A 614 -11.24 -41.69 -11.73
CA PRO A 614 -12.66 -41.34 -11.60
C PRO A 614 -12.92 -40.37 -10.44
N ILE A 615 -13.39 -39.16 -10.75
CA ILE A 615 -13.75 -38.15 -9.75
C ILE A 615 -15.10 -38.49 -9.10
N HIS A 616 -15.12 -38.54 -7.77
CA HIS A 616 -16.31 -38.81 -6.96
C HIS A 616 -16.60 -37.64 -6.01
N PHE A 617 -17.84 -37.16 -6.01
CA PHE A 617 -18.32 -36.07 -5.16
C PHE A 617 -19.13 -36.62 -3.99
N LEU A 618 -18.58 -36.49 -2.78
CA LEU A 618 -19.25 -36.88 -1.55
C LEU A 618 -20.29 -35.82 -1.16
N GLN A 619 -21.58 -36.18 -1.13
CA GLN A 619 -22.67 -35.21 -0.95
C GLN A 619 -23.88 -35.80 -0.23
N SER A 620 -24.42 -35.08 0.76
CA SER A 620 -25.66 -35.46 1.45
C SER A 620 -26.90 -35.15 0.60
N ARG A 621 -27.96 -35.97 0.71
CA ARG A 621 -29.19 -35.86 -0.11
C ARG A 621 -29.75 -34.43 -0.17
N ASN A 622 -29.91 -33.77 0.98
CA ASN A 622 -30.51 -32.45 1.09
C ASN A 622 -29.69 -31.35 0.37
N PHE A 623 -28.37 -31.54 0.24
CA PHE A 623 -27.50 -30.63 -0.53
C PHE A 623 -27.44 -30.96 -2.03
N ILE A 624 -27.89 -32.16 -2.45
CA ILE A 624 -28.04 -32.49 -3.88
C ILE A 624 -29.22 -31.70 -4.46
N GLU A 625 -30.37 -31.69 -3.79
CA GLU A 625 -31.59 -31.05 -4.32
C GLU A 625 -31.43 -29.53 -4.45
N SER A 626 -30.89 -28.87 -3.43
CA SER A 626 -30.68 -27.42 -3.40
C SER A 626 -29.55 -26.89 -4.32
N ARG A 627 -28.76 -27.78 -4.95
CA ARG A 627 -27.64 -27.41 -5.86
C ARG A 627 -27.60 -28.19 -7.18
N LYS A 628 -28.61 -29.03 -7.45
CA LYS A 628 -28.69 -30.00 -8.57
C LYS A 628 -28.22 -29.44 -9.91
N ASN A 629 -28.68 -28.23 -10.22
CA ASN A 629 -28.45 -27.52 -11.47
C ASN A 629 -26.97 -27.13 -11.69
N VAL A 630 -26.33 -26.56 -10.67
CA VAL A 630 -24.93 -26.10 -10.75
C VAL A 630 -23.98 -27.29 -10.88
N MET A 631 -24.25 -28.34 -10.11
CA MET A 631 -23.48 -29.59 -10.18
C MET A 631 -23.64 -30.29 -11.54
N ALA A 632 -24.84 -30.25 -12.14
CA ALA A 632 -25.07 -30.81 -13.48
C ALA A 632 -24.27 -30.08 -14.56
N ALA A 633 -24.23 -28.74 -14.55
CA ALA A 633 -23.42 -27.95 -15.48
C ALA A 633 -21.92 -28.26 -15.33
N PHE A 634 -21.42 -28.36 -14.10
CA PHE A 634 -20.03 -28.76 -13.83
C PHE A 634 -19.74 -30.20 -14.30
N PHE A 635 -20.63 -31.18 -14.06
CA PHE A 635 -20.41 -32.56 -14.50
C PHE A 635 -20.36 -32.67 -16.03
N SER A 636 -21.23 -31.97 -16.75
CA SER A 636 -21.20 -31.92 -18.22
C SER A 636 -19.89 -31.28 -18.74
N PHE A 637 -19.33 -30.31 -18.02
CA PHE A 637 -18.00 -29.76 -18.35
C PHE A 637 -16.87 -30.76 -18.07
N ALA A 638 -16.86 -31.39 -16.89
CA ALA A 638 -15.85 -32.36 -16.50
C ALA A 638 -15.86 -33.62 -17.40
N GLU A 639 -17.05 -34.06 -17.84
CA GLU A 639 -17.23 -35.13 -18.81
C GLU A 639 -16.58 -34.78 -20.16
N ARG A 640 -16.85 -33.57 -20.70
CA ARG A 640 -16.17 -33.06 -21.91
C ARG A 640 -14.65 -32.94 -21.73
N ARG A 641 -14.17 -32.56 -20.54
CA ARG A 641 -12.74 -32.26 -20.26
C ARG A 641 -11.87 -33.49 -19.94
N THR A 642 -12.49 -34.60 -19.51
CA THR A 642 -11.79 -35.83 -19.06
C THR A 642 -12.25 -37.11 -19.75
N GLY A 643 -13.30 -37.06 -20.57
CA GLY A 643 -13.95 -38.22 -21.17
C GLY A 643 -14.75 -39.08 -20.17
N ARG A 644 -14.94 -38.62 -18.93
CA ARG A 644 -15.64 -39.36 -17.86
C ARG A 644 -16.50 -38.43 -17.01
N ARG A 645 -17.78 -38.75 -16.88
CA ARG A 645 -18.68 -38.03 -15.97
C ARG A 645 -18.30 -38.28 -14.51
N PRO A 646 -18.15 -37.24 -13.67
CA PRO A 646 -18.00 -37.44 -12.24
C PRO A 646 -19.26 -38.09 -11.62
N ARG A 647 -19.06 -38.83 -10.53
CA ARG A 647 -20.13 -39.55 -9.82
C ARG A 647 -20.46 -38.85 -8.50
N VAL A 648 -21.73 -38.63 -8.21
CA VAL A 648 -22.15 -38.29 -6.84
C VAL A 648 -22.21 -39.58 -6.02
N VAL A 649 -21.71 -39.53 -4.80
CA VAL A 649 -21.75 -40.62 -3.82
C VAL A 649 -22.23 -40.03 -2.50
N SER A 650 -23.22 -40.65 -1.86
CA SER A 650 -23.63 -40.22 -0.51
C SER A 650 -22.81 -40.94 0.57
N PRO A 651 -22.69 -40.40 1.80
CA PRO A 651 -21.88 -41.01 2.86
C PRO A 651 -22.26 -42.46 3.17
N GLU A 652 -23.54 -42.80 3.04
CA GLU A 652 -24.10 -44.13 3.31
C GLU A 652 -23.71 -45.18 2.23
N GLN A 653 -23.27 -44.71 1.05
CA GLN A 653 -22.75 -45.54 -0.04
C GLN A 653 -21.25 -45.83 0.09
N LEU A 654 -20.55 -45.17 1.02
CA LEU A 654 -19.14 -45.47 1.30
C LEU A 654 -19.02 -46.68 2.24
N ARG A 655 -18.03 -47.53 1.95
CA ARG A 655 -17.56 -48.61 2.83
C ARG A 655 -16.05 -48.49 2.95
N LEU A 656 -15.53 -48.61 4.16
CA LEU A 656 -14.11 -48.87 4.38
C LEU A 656 -13.89 -50.37 4.23
N VAL A 657 -12.92 -50.75 3.41
CA VAL A 657 -12.46 -52.14 3.23
C VAL A 657 -10.95 -52.17 3.45
N PRO A 658 -10.39 -53.19 4.13
CA PRO A 658 -8.94 -53.32 4.27
C PRO A 658 -8.27 -53.53 2.91
N ASP A 659 -7.27 -52.71 2.61
CA ASP A 659 -6.44 -52.79 1.40
C ASP A 659 -4.98 -52.63 1.83
N SER A 660 -4.20 -53.70 1.70
CA SER A 660 -2.78 -53.74 2.07
C SER A 660 -1.87 -52.91 1.14
N SER A 661 -2.40 -52.37 0.04
CA SER A 661 -1.71 -51.45 -0.85
C SER A 661 -2.04 -49.96 -0.60
N SER A 662 -3.11 -49.67 0.14
CA SER A 662 -3.57 -48.30 0.42
C SER A 662 -3.16 -47.82 1.80
N ARG A 663 -2.60 -46.60 1.88
CA ARG A 663 -2.07 -46.02 3.14
C ARG A 663 -2.99 -44.96 3.81
N THR A 664 -4.22 -44.71 3.34
CA THR A 664 -5.02 -43.53 3.81
C THR A 664 -6.55 -43.72 3.99
N ALA A 665 -7.09 -43.09 5.05
CA ALA A 665 -8.53 -42.99 5.43
C ALA A 665 -8.94 -41.51 5.79
N ARG A 666 -10.17 -41.21 6.30
CA ARG A 666 -10.90 -39.87 6.19
C ARG A 666 -11.88 -39.61 7.39
N VAL A 667 -12.50 -38.45 7.74
CA VAL A 667 -12.58 -37.03 7.24
C VAL A 667 -13.12 -36.00 8.31
N ILE A 668 -12.90 -34.68 8.13
CA ILE A 668 -13.18 -33.46 9.00
C ILE A 668 -14.63 -32.86 8.88
N PRO A 669 -15.21 -31.93 9.73
CA PRO A 669 -14.84 -30.46 9.84
C PRO A 669 -15.45 -29.43 10.92
N THR A 670 -14.63 -28.57 11.61
CA THR A 670 -14.81 -27.14 12.15
C THR A 670 -13.97 -26.90 13.47
N ILE A 671 -14.07 -26.06 14.56
CA ILE A 671 -14.85 -24.90 15.18
C ILE A 671 -14.11 -24.12 16.34
N ILE A 672 -14.06 -22.78 16.25
CA ILE A 672 -13.68 -21.60 17.13
C ILE A 672 -14.12 -21.62 18.67
N PRO A 673 -14.67 -20.57 19.36
CA PRO A 673 -14.17 -19.32 20.07
C PRO A 673 -13.02 -19.36 21.14
N GLY A 674 -12.92 -18.31 21.99
CA GLY A 674 -12.12 -18.29 23.24
C GLY A 674 -10.92 -17.32 23.37
N SER A 675 -10.58 -16.52 22.35
CA SER A 675 -9.24 -15.92 22.23
C SER A 675 -8.87 -14.78 23.20
N LYS A 676 -7.56 -14.52 23.36
CA LYS A 676 -7.03 -13.37 24.13
C LYS A 676 -7.44 -12.02 23.55
N GLU A 677 -7.58 -11.94 22.22
CA GLU A 677 -8.01 -10.72 21.52
C GLU A 677 -9.44 -10.31 21.90
N LEU A 678 -10.32 -11.29 22.14
CA LEU A 678 -11.67 -11.06 22.64
C LEU A 678 -11.65 -10.50 24.08
N HIS A 679 -10.83 -11.08 24.96
CA HIS A 679 -10.68 -10.63 26.35
C HIS A 679 -10.19 -9.18 26.45
N GLU A 680 -9.29 -8.73 25.58
CA GLU A 680 -8.86 -7.32 25.57
C GLU A 680 -9.92 -6.38 24.97
N LEU A 681 -10.74 -6.85 24.04
CA LEU A 681 -11.87 -6.07 23.51
C LEU A 681 -12.99 -5.92 24.55
N LEU A 682 -13.27 -6.95 25.34
CA LEU A 682 -14.24 -6.93 26.45
C LEU A 682 -13.91 -5.82 27.46
N ARG A 683 -12.66 -5.77 27.94
CA ARG A 683 -12.18 -4.71 28.85
C ARG A 683 -12.45 -3.30 28.31
N LYS A 684 -12.08 -3.05 27.04
CA LYS A 684 -12.20 -1.74 26.39
C LYS A 684 -13.65 -1.31 26.14
N THR A 685 -14.55 -2.29 25.94
CA THR A 685 -15.95 -2.04 25.57
C THR A 685 -16.86 -1.93 26.81
N CYS A 686 -16.71 -2.82 27.80
CA CYS A 686 -17.64 -2.96 28.93
C CYS A 686 -17.19 -2.26 30.22
N HIS A 687 -15.92 -1.84 30.34
CA HIS A 687 -15.41 -1.17 31.56
C HIS A 687 -14.78 0.21 31.29
N GLU A 688 -14.26 0.46 30.09
CA GLU A 688 -13.52 1.70 29.79
C GLU A 688 -14.23 2.62 28.78
N GLY A 689 -15.26 2.14 28.07
CA GLY A 689 -16.05 2.93 27.11
C GLY A 689 -15.27 3.48 25.91
N THR A 690 -14.03 3.02 25.68
CA THR A 690 -13.11 3.58 24.67
C THR A 690 -13.38 3.10 23.25
N VAL A 691 -14.21 2.06 23.08
CA VAL A 691 -14.62 1.52 21.77
C VAL A 691 -16.14 1.43 21.74
N SER A 692 -16.78 2.15 20.80
CA SER A 692 -18.24 2.13 20.66
C SER A 692 -18.71 0.95 19.80
N LYS A 693 -19.72 0.22 20.28
CA LYS A 693 -20.33 -0.92 19.58
C LYS A 693 -20.87 -0.58 18.19
N THR A 694 -21.23 0.69 17.93
CA THR A 694 -21.70 1.15 16.62
C THR A 694 -20.66 1.03 15.51
N LYS A 695 -19.38 0.86 15.86
CA LYS A 695 -18.27 0.61 14.92
C LYS A 695 -17.90 -0.87 14.77
N ILE A 696 -18.78 -1.80 15.18
CA ILE A 696 -18.48 -3.24 15.24
C ILE A 696 -19.60 -4.08 14.61
N ILE A 697 -19.22 -5.20 13.97
CA ILE A 697 -20.11 -6.28 13.54
C ILE A 697 -19.76 -7.61 14.22
N LEU A 698 -20.78 -8.44 14.41
CA LEU A 698 -20.68 -9.84 14.79
C LEU A 698 -20.96 -10.72 13.56
N LYS A 699 -20.07 -11.68 13.27
CA LYS A 699 -20.25 -12.68 12.20
C LYS A 699 -20.34 -14.08 12.78
N PRO A 700 -21.39 -14.88 12.49
CA PRO A 700 -21.49 -16.26 12.99
C PRO A 700 -20.40 -17.13 12.35
N ILE A 701 -19.62 -17.80 13.19
CA ILE A 701 -18.29 -18.30 12.81
C ILE A 701 -18.27 -19.52 11.89
N ARG A 702 -19.35 -20.32 11.89
CA ARG A 702 -19.53 -21.43 10.93
C ARG A 702 -20.32 -21.02 9.68
N ALA A 703 -20.98 -19.86 9.67
CA ALA A 703 -21.88 -19.43 8.59
C ALA A 703 -21.14 -19.13 7.29
N SER A 704 -21.88 -18.77 6.24
CA SER A 704 -21.35 -18.33 4.95
C SER A 704 -22.41 -17.48 4.23
N ARG A 705 -22.08 -16.96 3.04
CA ARG A 705 -23.01 -16.18 2.18
C ARG A 705 -23.58 -14.91 2.85
N GLY A 706 -22.98 -14.42 3.93
CA GLY A 706 -23.47 -13.27 4.70
C GLY A 706 -24.65 -13.55 5.64
N ALA A 707 -24.99 -14.83 5.88
CA ALA A 707 -26.10 -15.18 6.79
C ALA A 707 -25.75 -14.88 8.27
N GLY A 708 -26.70 -14.27 8.99
CA GLY A 708 -26.63 -14.05 10.44
C GLY A 708 -25.64 -12.97 10.93
N ILE A 709 -25.09 -12.15 10.03
CA ILE A 709 -24.27 -10.99 10.43
C ILE A 709 -25.15 -9.97 11.16
N ARG A 710 -24.67 -9.42 12.28
CA ARG A 710 -25.35 -8.38 13.09
C ARG A 710 -24.45 -7.17 13.28
N PHE A 711 -25.00 -5.95 13.28
CA PHE A 711 -24.24 -4.74 13.59
C PHE A 711 -24.49 -4.28 15.04
N GLY A 712 -23.48 -3.71 15.70
CA GLY A 712 -23.56 -3.31 17.11
C GLY A 712 -24.43 -2.07 17.38
N ASP A 713 -24.84 -1.34 16.35
CA ASP A 713 -25.85 -0.28 16.40
C ASP A 713 -27.30 -0.82 16.27
N GLU A 714 -27.50 -2.03 15.75
CA GLU A 714 -28.79 -2.70 15.62
C GLU A 714 -29.21 -3.50 16.87
N MET A 715 -28.29 -3.68 17.84
CA MET A 715 -28.51 -4.46 19.06
C MET A 715 -28.73 -3.56 20.29
N SER A 716 -29.56 -4.02 21.23
CA SER A 716 -29.67 -3.35 22.53
C SER A 716 -28.36 -3.47 23.33
N SER A 717 -28.17 -2.67 24.39
CA SER A 717 -26.92 -2.80 25.20
C SER A 717 -26.93 -4.05 26.06
N LEU A 718 -28.08 -4.44 26.63
CA LEU A 718 -28.29 -5.72 27.29
C LEU A 718 -27.95 -6.89 26.36
N GLU A 719 -28.55 -6.96 25.18
CA GLU A 719 -28.27 -8.01 24.18
C GLU A 719 -26.80 -8.05 23.73
N TRP A 720 -26.17 -6.88 23.62
CA TRP A 720 -24.75 -6.77 23.31
C TRP A 720 -23.86 -7.30 24.44
N GLU A 721 -24.19 -6.98 25.69
CA GLU A 721 -23.48 -7.43 26.90
C GLU A 721 -23.72 -8.92 27.19
N ASP A 722 -24.92 -9.43 26.94
CA ASP A 722 -25.27 -10.86 27.00
C ASP A 722 -24.44 -11.66 25.99
N ILE A 723 -24.43 -11.25 24.70
CA ILE A 723 -23.64 -11.93 23.66
C ILE A 723 -22.14 -11.81 23.95
N LEU A 724 -21.66 -10.67 24.44
CA LEU A 724 -20.25 -10.51 24.83
C LEU A 724 -19.86 -11.37 26.06
N THR A 725 -20.79 -11.59 26.99
CA THR A 725 -20.60 -12.50 28.13
C THR A 725 -20.58 -13.95 27.68
N ASP A 726 -21.51 -14.34 26.81
CA ASP A 726 -21.59 -15.65 26.18
C ASP A 726 -20.31 -16.03 25.44
N LEU A 727 -19.67 -15.10 24.73
CA LEU A 727 -18.41 -15.37 24.01
C LEU A 727 -17.19 -15.56 24.92
N GLN A 728 -17.28 -15.33 26.24
CA GLN A 728 -16.20 -15.63 27.19
C GLN A 728 -16.03 -17.15 27.39
N ASP A 729 -17.08 -17.94 27.18
CA ASP A 729 -17.01 -19.39 27.21
C ASP A 729 -16.52 -19.93 25.84
N PRO A 730 -15.32 -20.54 25.74
CA PRO A 730 -14.87 -21.17 24.50
C PRO A 730 -15.78 -22.32 24.08
N ASP A 731 -16.34 -23.06 25.05
CA ASP A 731 -17.09 -24.30 24.85
C ASP A 731 -18.61 -24.05 24.68
N ILE A 732 -19.05 -22.79 24.60
CA ILE A 732 -20.47 -22.38 24.52
C ILE A 732 -21.28 -23.12 23.45
N HIS A 733 -20.60 -23.59 22.42
CA HIS A 733 -21.16 -24.23 21.23
C HIS A 733 -21.14 -25.77 21.29
N ILE A 734 -20.72 -26.34 22.43
CA ILE A 734 -20.57 -27.77 22.71
C ILE A 734 -21.62 -28.25 23.73
N HIS A 735 -22.20 -27.34 24.53
CA HIS A 735 -23.21 -27.66 25.56
C HIS A 735 -24.48 -28.30 24.95
N PRO A 736 -24.86 -29.54 25.36
CA PRO A 736 -26.05 -30.19 24.84
C PRO A 736 -27.33 -29.41 25.17
N GLY A 737 -28.00 -28.89 24.15
CA GLY A 737 -29.27 -28.15 24.27
C GLY A 737 -29.15 -26.62 24.27
N SER A 738 -27.96 -26.03 24.07
CA SER A 738 -27.84 -24.58 23.91
C SER A 738 -28.20 -24.13 22.48
N GLU A 739 -29.20 -23.25 22.34
CA GLU A 739 -29.53 -22.58 21.06
C GLU A 739 -28.58 -21.40 20.72
N ARG A 740 -27.51 -21.23 21.49
CA ARG A 740 -26.65 -20.04 21.47
C ARG A 740 -25.71 -20.04 20.26
N THR A 741 -25.71 -18.93 19.51
CA THR A 741 -24.89 -18.78 18.31
C THR A 741 -23.56 -18.11 18.64
N PRO A 742 -22.41 -18.72 18.33
CA PRO A 742 -21.11 -18.12 18.58
C PRO A 742 -20.61 -17.26 17.40
N TYR A 743 -19.90 -16.16 17.70
CA TYR A 743 -19.55 -15.09 16.76
C TYR A 743 -18.05 -14.73 16.79
N VAL A 744 -17.52 -14.23 15.67
CA VAL A 744 -16.28 -13.43 15.63
C VAL A 744 -16.64 -11.96 15.51
N ILE A 745 -15.78 -11.11 16.06
CA ILE A 745 -15.99 -9.67 16.16
C ILE A 745 -15.06 -8.97 15.16
N GLN A 746 -15.60 -8.08 14.33
CA GLN A 746 -14.84 -7.31 13.34
C GLN A 746 -15.28 -5.83 13.37
N PRO A 747 -14.37 -4.86 13.19
CA PRO A 747 -14.75 -3.47 12.94
C PRO A 747 -15.66 -3.32 11.71
N VAL A 748 -16.60 -2.38 11.77
CA VAL A 748 -17.37 -1.93 10.60
C VAL A 748 -16.40 -1.29 9.61
N VAL A 749 -16.34 -1.84 8.40
CA VAL A 749 -15.74 -1.16 7.24
C VAL A 749 -16.87 -0.40 6.54
N THR A 750 -16.79 0.93 6.55
CA THR A 750 -17.66 1.77 5.71
C THR A 750 -17.31 1.49 4.25
N GLN A 751 -18.19 0.80 3.54
CA GLN A 751 -18.03 0.52 2.12
C GLN A 751 -18.28 1.79 1.29
N ALA A 752 -17.53 1.96 0.21
CA ALA A 752 -17.84 2.96 -0.81
C ALA A 752 -19.22 2.68 -1.42
N GLU A 753 -20.09 3.70 -1.42
CA GLU A 753 -21.35 3.67 -2.15
C GLU A 753 -21.16 4.27 -3.54
N GLU A 754 -21.65 3.57 -4.56
CA GLU A 754 -21.58 4.00 -5.95
C GLU A 754 -22.94 3.86 -6.63
N GLU A 755 -23.20 4.72 -7.62
CA GLU A 755 -24.37 4.61 -8.49
C GLU A 755 -24.10 3.53 -9.56
N LEU A 756 -24.89 2.46 -9.51
CA LEU A 756 -24.74 1.29 -10.38
C LEU A 756 -26.09 0.94 -11.04
N PHE A 757 -26.05 0.66 -12.34
CA PHE A 757 -27.20 0.16 -13.09
C PHE A 757 -27.40 -1.32 -12.81
N LEU A 758 -28.56 -1.66 -12.24
CA LEU A 758 -28.87 -3.01 -11.79
C LEU A 758 -29.57 -3.82 -12.91
N ASP A 759 -30.76 -3.40 -13.31
CA ASP A 759 -31.56 -3.93 -14.42
C ASP A 759 -32.59 -2.86 -14.88
N GLU A 760 -33.34 -3.12 -15.95
CA GLU A 760 -34.32 -2.15 -16.50
C GLU A 760 -35.57 -1.91 -15.61
N GLU A 761 -35.76 -2.68 -14.53
CA GLU A 761 -36.84 -2.45 -13.54
C GLU A 761 -36.35 -1.56 -12.39
N MET A 762 -35.13 -1.81 -11.90
CA MET A 762 -34.52 -1.07 -10.79
C MET A 762 -33.78 0.20 -11.22
N GLY A 763 -33.30 0.25 -12.47
CA GLY A 763 -32.47 1.34 -13.00
C GLY A 763 -31.13 1.50 -12.28
N THR A 764 -30.64 2.74 -12.27
CA THR A 764 -29.49 3.17 -11.46
C THR A 764 -29.88 3.25 -9.99
N GLN A 765 -29.07 2.66 -9.11
CA GLN A 765 -29.27 2.73 -7.66
C GLN A 765 -27.93 2.98 -6.96
N ARG A 766 -27.95 3.74 -5.85
CA ARG A 766 -26.84 3.73 -4.89
C ARG A 766 -26.68 2.34 -4.30
N CYS A 767 -25.47 1.79 -4.34
CA CYS A 767 -25.21 0.39 -4.01
C CYS A 767 -23.91 0.20 -3.22
N HIS A 768 -23.90 -0.84 -2.38
CA HIS A 768 -22.69 -1.44 -1.80
C HIS A 768 -22.24 -2.62 -2.68
N ARG A 769 -20.93 -2.92 -2.68
CA ARG A 769 -20.37 -4.02 -3.47
C ARG A 769 -19.25 -4.79 -2.76
N VAL A 770 -19.29 -6.11 -2.91
CA VAL A 770 -18.27 -7.04 -2.38
C VAL A 770 -17.63 -7.78 -3.55
N GLY A 771 -16.35 -7.49 -3.79
CA GLY A 771 -15.53 -8.19 -4.76
C GLY A 771 -15.10 -9.57 -4.26
N ALA A 772 -14.43 -10.31 -5.14
CA ALA A 772 -13.79 -11.58 -4.81
C ALA A 772 -12.64 -11.84 -5.77
N TYR A 773 -11.74 -12.76 -5.43
CA TYR A 773 -10.81 -13.38 -6.38
C TYR A 773 -10.67 -14.87 -6.11
N HIS A 774 -10.06 -15.62 -7.03
CA HIS A 774 -9.86 -17.05 -6.91
C HIS A 774 -8.38 -17.41 -6.86
N ALA A 775 -8.04 -18.31 -5.95
CA ALA A 775 -6.73 -18.95 -5.88
C ALA A 775 -6.90 -20.47 -5.76
N VAL A 776 -5.99 -21.24 -6.35
CA VAL A 776 -6.02 -22.71 -6.30
C VAL A 776 -4.62 -23.23 -6.01
N ASN A 777 -4.51 -24.12 -5.02
CA ASN A 777 -3.24 -24.69 -4.52
C ASN A 777 -2.19 -23.61 -4.17
N GLY A 778 -2.66 -22.51 -3.56
CA GLY A 778 -1.82 -21.41 -3.06
C GLY A 778 -1.37 -20.41 -4.13
N GLU A 779 -1.76 -20.61 -5.39
CA GLU A 779 -1.45 -19.77 -6.55
C GLU A 779 -2.65 -18.90 -6.96
N PHE A 780 -2.40 -17.63 -7.32
CA PHE A 780 -3.44 -16.74 -7.83
C PHE A 780 -3.95 -17.20 -9.20
N VAL A 781 -5.27 -17.31 -9.39
CA VAL A 781 -5.87 -17.76 -10.66
C VAL A 781 -6.46 -16.59 -11.44
N GLY A 782 -7.13 -15.66 -10.76
CA GLY A 782 -7.76 -14.50 -11.37
C GLY A 782 -8.73 -13.76 -10.45
N LEU A 783 -9.17 -12.57 -10.88
CA LEU A 783 -10.28 -11.86 -10.23
C LEU A 783 -11.58 -12.69 -10.32
N GLY A 784 -12.49 -12.44 -9.38
CA GLY A 784 -13.80 -13.08 -9.27
C GLY A 784 -14.93 -12.22 -9.85
N ALA A 785 -16.17 -12.62 -9.56
CA ALA A 785 -17.34 -11.78 -9.78
C ALA A 785 -17.54 -10.80 -8.61
N TRP A 786 -17.96 -9.58 -8.92
CA TRP A 786 -18.49 -8.64 -7.93
C TRP A 786 -19.94 -9.01 -7.59
N ARG A 787 -20.35 -8.75 -6.35
CA ARG A 787 -21.75 -8.86 -5.93
C ARG A 787 -22.22 -7.52 -5.39
N VAL A 788 -23.40 -7.09 -5.83
CA VAL A 788 -23.93 -5.73 -5.64
C VAL A 788 -25.31 -5.79 -4.99
N VAL A 789 -25.56 -4.92 -4.01
CA VAL A 789 -26.88 -4.70 -3.39
C VAL A 789 -27.15 -3.21 -3.22
N VAL A 790 -28.41 -2.80 -3.33
CA VAL A 790 -28.86 -1.43 -3.03
C VAL A 790 -28.44 -1.00 -1.62
N SER A 791 -28.07 0.27 -1.43
CA SER A 791 -27.35 0.68 -0.22
C SER A 791 -28.18 0.71 1.06
N SER A 792 -29.51 0.57 0.94
CA SER A 792 -30.42 0.25 2.05
C SER A 792 -30.20 -1.15 2.65
N GLN A 793 -29.39 -2.01 2.02
CA GLN A 793 -28.94 -3.30 2.55
C GLN A 793 -27.46 -3.23 2.96
N ARG A 794 -27.19 -3.32 4.28
CA ARG A 794 -25.81 -3.25 4.82
C ARG A 794 -24.94 -4.48 4.54
N THR A 795 -25.52 -5.57 4.03
CA THR A 795 -24.79 -6.82 3.72
C THR A 795 -25.16 -7.37 2.35
N CYS A 796 -24.16 -7.87 1.62
CA CYS A 796 -24.37 -8.59 0.37
C CYS A 796 -24.77 -10.06 0.63
N ASN A 797 -25.96 -10.26 1.21
CA ASN A 797 -26.42 -11.57 1.68
C ASN A 797 -26.83 -12.47 0.49
N MET A 798 -25.89 -13.33 0.10
CA MET A 798 -26.03 -14.32 -0.97
C MET A 798 -26.90 -15.53 -0.57
N ALA A 799 -27.43 -15.62 0.65
CA ALA A 799 -28.33 -16.70 1.07
C ALA A 799 -29.68 -16.63 0.32
N THR A 800 -30.25 -15.44 0.21
CA THR A 800 -31.49 -15.14 -0.52
C THR A 800 -31.34 -15.24 -2.05
N GLY A 801 -30.09 -15.15 -2.55
CA GLY A 801 -29.78 -15.03 -3.98
C GLY A 801 -29.96 -13.63 -4.57
N ARG A 802 -30.59 -12.71 -3.84
CA ARG A 802 -31.04 -11.37 -4.32
C ARG A 802 -29.95 -10.30 -4.24
N ALA A 803 -28.86 -10.54 -4.97
CA ALA A 803 -27.78 -9.57 -5.20
C ALA A 803 -27.31 -9.70 -6.65
N TRP A 804 -27.02 -8.60 -7.34
CA TRP A 804 -26.57 -8.61 -8.74
C TRP A 804 -25.12 -9.07 -8.82
N LYS A 805 -24.81 -9.96 -9.76
CA LYS A 805 -23.47 -10.51 -10.01
C LYS A 805 -22.94 -9.88 -11.29
N LEU A 806 -21.78 -9.23 -11.19
CA LEU A 806 -21.13 -8.51 -12.29
C LEU A 806 -19.79 -9.17 -12.59
N GLY A 807 -19.48 -9.32 -13.88
CA GLY A 807 -18.13 -9.66 -14.34
C GLY A 807 -17.16 -8.49 -14.22
N SER A 808 -15.99 -8.60 -14.85
CA SER A 808 -14.98 -7.54 -14.84
C SER A 808 -14.18 -7.48 -16.14
N MET A 809 -13.62 -6.31 -16.43
CA MET A 809 -12.72 -6.05 -17.55
C MET A 809 -11.53 -5.20 -17.07
N VAL A 810 -10.48 -5.10 -17.88
CA VAL A 810 -9.33 -4.21 -17.71
C VAL A 810 -9.01 -3.48 -19.01
N VAL A 811 -8.32 -2.35 -18.94
CA VAL A 811 -7.81 -1.65 -20.15
C VAL A 811 -6.75 -2.50 -20.86
N GLN A 812 -6.67 -2.47 -22.19
CA GLN A 812 -5.61 -3.14 -22.96
C GLN A 812 -4.34 -2.27 -23.01
N LYS A 813 -3.17 -2.91 -22.95
CA LYS A 813 -1.85 -2.26 -23.05
C LYS A 813 -1.46 -1.95 -24.49
#